data_AF-A0A352XC37-F1
#
_entry.id   AF-A0A352XC37-F1
#
_cell.length_a   1.000
_cell.length_b   1.000
_cell.length_c   1.000
_cell.angle_alpha   90.00
_cell.angle_beta   90.00
_cell.angle_gamma   90.00
#
_symmetry.space_group_name_H-M   'P 1'
#
loop_
_entity.id
_entity.type
_entity.pdbx_description
1 polymer ?
#
loop_
_entity_poly.entity_id
_entity_poly.type
_entity_poly.pdbx_seq_one_letter_code
_entity_poly.pdbx_strand_id
1 'polypeptide(L)'
;MVSPLEIVIFMRHSRIAAILLSLLLGKSWGFFAFANPVVSQNSAFCRQEEFQQSFTRWSQWGEWLGMIGENKKMLPLTVLTEIERELDGATENPKLIQLAIDRLTTNNSTLDEFTPQPLMNLLARLPETDRLKIVPMLEKMVLLSQSLGKGYNLAQTRSQIAAAQAYHKLGQRDRIFSLLTQASQSLTGIQSEQLQAEMALRLAESWFAVGESERGIAALDRTKNQIVALYKIQFNNDLFISKKLINFYLEKQQLEKAQKLAQELFAAGSDGSQLLRVAIAFYPKQPQVAQQLYNQAIQRLIGTGKSNPAVDIEITMAGIELAQIGEFNTAAKTAEIIPENQPHLRARIWLAIAGEARQNQQSEIATQAMDNMIMAGKIGEKQGFGMGFGDQRDYDWSVELYTLSSQNGYEPEMVEFIKRMNLQVNGAEFLIAEAIKAKRFDEAKNLIPIPMWRSIDAGVFEVQDWWLARVAIAAAKSGEFTQALEMAQAQSKNIPLLVELSQVLTAGGDKVNGEKLMALALAEASKLDDNPNRIEQLGIILSRFQEEGKTEEVQKILSILEKRLETIANLQERREKLLQVYQRIGQVNLDIYIKLAENLELIEEPNVAILITEASFNMERFDLTEKFITRISNPLFQVEWLVKLGEAYLSREDLVKAIAIFDRALAIAPTVTTDSGLLPNWWNTLPHAYLKLNRRDRAWEAAQAIDNQEQREYQLRRLAC
;
A
#
# COMPACT_ATOMS: atom_id res chain seq x y z
N MET A 1 -5.48 -5.29 -59.82
CA MET A 1 -6.42 -5.68 -60.89
C MET A 1 -6.98 -7.04 -60.51
N VAL A 2 -8.30 -7.07 -60.28
CA VAL A 2 -9.29 -8.17 -60.46
C VAL A 2 -8.85 -9.59 -60.03
N SER A 3 -9.29 -10.24 -58.94
CA SER A 3 -10.63 -10.43 -58.30
C SER A 3 -11.51 -11.55 -58.95
N PRO A 4 -12.50 -12.12 -58.22
CA PRO A 4 -12.85 -13.55 -58.12
C PRO A 4 -14.17 -13.90 -58.85
N LEU A 5 -14.74 -15.09 -58.56
CA LEU A 5 -16.02 -15.68 -59.02
C LEU A 5 -15.95 -16.54 -60.30
N GLU A 6 -16.72 -17.64 -60.28
CA GLU A 6 -16.81 -18.71 -61.30
C GLU A 6 -15.65 -19.72 -61.21
N ILE A 7 -15.72 -20.84 -60.50
CA ILE A 7 -16.73 -21.88 -60.64
C ILE A 7 -17.06 -22.44 -59.24
N VAL A 8 -18.10 -21.85 -58.66
CA VAL A 8 -19.08 -22.59 -57.88
C VAL A 8 -19.97 -23.30 -58.91
N ILE A 9 -20.51 -24.47 -58.56
CA ILE A 9 -21.50 -25.28 -59.31
C ILE A 9 -20.91 -26.31 -60.30
N PHE A 10 -20.31 -27.37 -59.76
CA PHE A 10 -20.40 -28.78 -60.21
C PHE A 10 -19.36 -29.57 -59.38
N MET A 11 -19.61 -30.46 -58.42
CA MET A 11 -20.75 -31.20 -57.89
C MET A 11 -20.29 -31.57 -56.46
N ARG A 12 -20.89 -31.09 -55.36
CA ARG A 12 -22.16 -31.62 -54.80
C ARG A 12 -22.42 -33.03 -55.34
N HIS A 13 -21.71 -34.07 -54.89
CA HIS A 13 -22.14 -35.50 -54.95
C HIS A 13 -21.24 -36.46 -54.14
N SER A 14 -20.15 -36.04 -53.51
CA SER A 14 -19.21 -36.95 -52.81
C SER A 14 -19.35 -37.05 -51.29
N ARG A 15 -20.31 -36.35 -50.65
CA ARG A 15 -20.55 -36.46 -49.18
C ARG A 15 -21.72 -37.37 -48.77
N ILE A 16 -22.50 -37.87 -49.73
CA ILE A 16 -23.61 -38.81 -49.45
C ILE A 16 -23.10 -40.26 -49.35
N ALA A 17 -21.89 -40.57 -49.84
CA ALA A 17 -21.31 -41.91 -49.76
C ALA A 17 -20.71 -42.27 -48.38
N ALA A 18 -20.39 -41.29 -47.52
CA ALA A 18 -19.82 -41.54 -46.20
C ALA A 18 -20.88 -41.75 -45.09
N ILE A 19 -22.13 -41.36 -45.36
CA ILE A 19 -23.24 -41.43 -44.37
C ILE A 19 -24.05 -42.73 -44.51
N LEU A 20 -23.94 -43.44 -45.65
CA LEU A 20 -24.60 -44.73 -45.87
C LEU A 20 -23.78 -45.94 -45.42
N LEU A 21 -22.48 -45.79 -45.17
CA LEU A 21 -21.61 -46.88 -44.72
C LEU A 21 -21.58 -47.06 -43.18
N SER A 22 -22.02 -46.04 -42.41
CA SER A 22 -22.12 -46.09 -40.95
C SER A 22 -23.47 -46.62 -40.44
N LEU A 23 -24.45 -46.85 -41.32
CA LEU A 23 -25.79 -47.34 -40.97
C LEU A 23 -25.97 -48.86 -41.08
N LEU A 24 -24.94 -49.64 -41.46
CA LEU A 24 -25.10 -51.06 -41.79
C LEU A 24 -24.30 -52.07 -40.94
N LEU A 25 -23.58 -51.66 -39.90
CA LEU A 25 -22.90 -52.61 -39.00
C LEU A 25 -23.24 -52.32 -37.55
N GLY A 26 -24.46 -52.70 -37.18
CA GLY A 26 -24.89 -52.80 -35.80
C GLY A 26 -24.48 -54.12 -35.14
N LYS A 27 -24.48 -54.07 -33.80
CA LYS A 27 -24.35 -55.14 -32.80
C LYS A 27 -22.89 -55.52 -32.51
N SER A 28 -22.38 -55.44 -31.29
CA SER A 28 -22.98 -55.44 -29.96
C SER A 28 -21.90 -54.97 -28.98
N TRP A 29 -22.28 -54.55 -27.77
CA TRP A 29 -21.63 -54.78 -26.46
C TRP A 29 -22.22 -53.77 -25.45
N GLY A 30 -22.49 -54.27 -24.25
CA GLY A 30 -23.44 -53.72 -23.29
C GLY A 30 -23.12 -52.34 -22.73
N PHE A 31 -24.20 -51.61 -22.45
CA PHE A 31 -24.24 -50.36 -21.71
C PHE A 31 -23.69 -50.53 -20.28
N PHE A 32 -22.52 -49.97 -20.02
CA PHE A 32 -22.23 -49.35 -18.73
C PHE A 32 -22.64 -47.89 -18.81
N ALA A 33 -23.59 -47.49 -17.98
CA ALA A 33 -24.05 -46.12 -17.86
C ALA A 33 -22.90 -45.24 -17.33
N PHE A 34 -22.35 -44.37 -18.18
CA PHE A 34 -21.62 -43.20 -17.72
C PHE A 34 -22.64 -42.19 -17.21
N ALA A 35 -22.58 -41.88 -15.92
CA ALA A 35 -23.20 -40.68 -15.38
C ALA A 35 -22.50 -39.47 -16.05
N ASN A 36 -23.21 -38.80 -16.95
CA ASN A 36 -22.80 -37.49 -17.44
C ASN A 36 -22.79 -36.51 -16.25
N PRO A 37 -21.72 -35.74 -16.01
CA PRO A 37 -21.81 -34.62 -15.10
C PRO A 37 -22.84 -33.64 -15.68
N VAL A 38 -23.78 -33.22 -14.85
CA VAL A 38 -24.76 -32.18 -15.18
C VAL A 38 -23.97 -30.91 -15.47
N VAL A 39 -23.73 -30.62 -16.75
CA VAL A 39 -23.22 -29.33 -17.21
C VAL A 39 -24.35 -28.33 -17.00
N SER A 40 -24.16 -27.37 -16.09
CA SER A 40 -25.12 -26.27 -15.90
C SER A 40 -25.36 -25.58 -17.25
N GLN A 41 -26.63 -25.36 -17.58
CA GLN A 41 -27.12 -24.85 -18.87
C GLN A 41 -26.78 -23.37 -19.15
N ASN A 42 -25.76 -22.80 -18.49
CA ASN A 42 -25.43 -21.39 -18.62
C ASN A 42 -24.64 -21.13 -19.92
N SER A 43 -24.92 -20.01 -20.59
CA SER A 43 -24.17 -19.61 -21.78
C SER A 43 -22.70 -19.32 -21.44
N ALA A 44 -21.80 -19.35 -22.44
CA ALA A 44 -20.39 -18.98 -22.22
C ALA A 44 -20.22 -17.54 -21.71
N PHE A 45 -21.12 -16.64 -22.15
CA PHE A 45 -21.20 -15.27 -21.65
C PHE A 45 -21.55 -15.25 -20.15
N CYS A 46 -22.59 -15.99 -19.73
CA CYS A 46 -23.00 -16.00 -18.31
C CYS A 46 -21.93 -16.58 -17.39
N ARG A 47 -21.21 -17.62 -17.81
CA ARG A 47 -20.07 -18.15 -17.04
C ARG A 47 -18.91 -17.14 -16.93
N GLN A 48 -18.66 -16.37 -17.98
CA GLN A 48 -17.64 -15.32 -17.97
C GLN A 48 -18.06 -14.16 -17.07
N GLU A 49 -19.32 -13.73 -17.15
CA GLU A 49 -19.89 -12.68 -16.31
C GLU A 49 -19.89 -13.07 -14.83
N GLU A 50 -20.27 -14.30 -14.51
CA GLU A 50 -20.19 -14.84 -13.16
C GLU A 50 -18.76 -14.79 -12.61
N PHE A 51 -17.78 -15.19 -13.43
CA PHE A 51 -16.36 -15.07 -13.09
C PHE A 51 -15.92 -13.63 -12.88
N GLN A 52 -16.27 -12.71 -13.78
CA GLN A 52 -15.92 -11.28 -13.65
C GLN A 52 -16.56 -10.65 -12.42
N GLN A 53 -17.82 -10.96 -12.13
CA GLN A 53 -18.50 -10.45 -10.95
C GLN A 53 -17.87 -10.97 -9.65
N SER A 54 -17.57 -12.27 -9.58
CA SER A 54 -16.85 -12.82 -8.43
C SER A 54 -15.45 -12.20 -8.32
N PHE A 55 -14.73 -12.05 -9.43
CA PHE A 55 -13.42 -11.38 -9.45
C PHE A 55 -13.50 -9.94 -8.93
N THR A 56 -14.49 -9.16 -9.35
CA THR A 56 -14.70 -7.80 -8.86
C THR A 56 -15.01 -7.77 -7.37
N ARG A 57 -15.90 -8.63 -6.87
CA ARG A 57 -16.20 -8.72 -5.43
C ARG A 57 -14.95 -9.11 -4.61
N TRP A 58 -14.21 -10.11 -5.07
CA TRP A 58 -12.95 -10.49 -4.46
C TRP A 58 -11.88 -9.39 -4.55
N SER A 59 -11.88 -8.57 -5.60
CA SER A 59 -10.93 -7.46 -5.75
C SER A 59 -11.27 -6.28 -4.84
N GLN A 60 -12.55 -5.94 -4.71
CA GLN A 60 -13.05 -4.97 -3.73
C GLN A 60 -12.68 -5.37 -2.31
N TRP A 61 -12.81 -6.66 -1.97
CA TRP A 61 -12.31 -7.16 -0.69
C TRP A 61 -10.80 -7.17 -0.59
N GLY A 62 -10.08 -7.48 -1.67
CA GLY A 62 -8.62 -7.42 -1.70
C GLY A 62 -8.11 -6.01 -1.40
N GLU A 63 -8.76 -4.99 -1.98
CA GLU A 63 -8.54 -3.58 -1.65
C GLU A 63 -8.90 -3.28 -0.20
N TRP A 64 -10.03 -3.76 0.32
CA TRP A 64 -10.43 -3.48 1.69
C TRP A 64 -9.58 -4.21 2.75
N LEU A 65 -9.11 -5.43 2.45
CA LEU A 65 -8.18 -6.18 3.27
C LEU A 65 -6.74 -5.63 3.14
N GLY A 66 -6.38 -5.06 1.99
CA GLY A 66 -5.04 -4.55 1.65
C GLY A 66 -4.79 -3.07 1.97
N MET A 67 -5.78 -2.17 1.81
CA MET A 67 -5.65 -0.71 1.98
C MET A 67 -5.68 -0.23 3.44
N ILE A 68 -5.77 -1.13 4.41
CA ILE A 68 -5.76 -0.74 5.82
C ILE A 68 -4.33 -0.86 6.35
N GLY A 69 -3.47 0.01 5.83
CA GLY A 69 -2.34 0.53 6.58
C GLY A 69 -2.86 1.64 7.50
N GLU A 70 -2.46 1.59 8.78
CA GLU A 70 -2.59 2.66 9.80
C GLU A 70 -3.93 2.84 10.54
N ASN A 71 -5.12 2.57 9.98
CA ASN A 71 -6.37 2.67 10.75
C ASN A 71 -6.82 1.33 11.36
N LYS A 72 -6.54 1.13 12.66
CA LYS A 72 -6.92 -0.03 13.51
C LYS A 72 -8.44 -0.22 13.71
N LYS A 73 -9.30 -0.06 12.70
CA LYS A 73 -10.72 -0.40 12.84
C LYS A 73 -10.91 -1.91 12.73
N MET A 74 -11.54 -2.52 13.73
CA MET A 74 -11.92 -3.94 13.70
C MET A 74 -12.85 -4.20 12.51
N LEU A 75 -12.70 -5.36 11.88
CA LEU A 75 -13.55 -5.75 10.75
C LEU A 75 -14.97 -6.09 11.26
N PRO A 76 -16.04 -5.54 10.66
CA PRO A 76 -17.41 -5.98 10.95
C PRO A 76 -17.60 -7.47 10.61
N LEU A 77 -18.47 -8.14 11.37
CA LEU A 77 -18.71 -9.58 11.22
C LEU A 77 -19.35 -9.95 9.87
N THR A 78 -20.01 -8.98 9.21
CA THR A 78 -20.67 -9.13 7.91
C THR A 78 -19.73 -9.62 6.81
N VAL A 79 -18.45 -9.33 6.94
CA VAL A 79 -17.39 -9.73 5.99
C VAL A 79 -17.24 -11.24 5.92
N LEU A 80 -17.32 -11.92 7.07
CA LEU A 80 -17.21 -13.39 7.11
C LEU A 80 -18.38 -14.01 6.36
N THR A 81 -19.60 -13.51 6.60
CA THR A 81 -20.81 -13.95 5.91
C THR A 81 -20.74 -13.72 4.40
N GLU A 82 -20.17 -12.59 3.99
CA GLU A 82 -19.96 -12.27 2.58
C GLU A 82 -18.97 -13.23 1.91
N ILE A 83 -17.81 -13.47 2.53
CA ILE A 83 -16.81 -14.43 2.04
C ILE A 83 -17.41 -15.84 1.97
N GLU A 84 -18.12 -16.26 3.01
CA GLU A 84 -18.82 -17.54 3.01
C GLU A 84 -19.79 -17.65 1.85
N ARG A 85 -20.57 -16.60 1.56
CA ARG A 85 -21.49 -16.57 0.40
C ARG A 85 -20.76 -16.71 -0.93
N GLU A 86 -19.60 -16.07 -1.12
CA GLU A 86 -18.81 -16.26 -2.36
C GLU A 86 -18.26 -17.68 -2.46
N LEU A 87 -17.85 -18.28 -1.34
CA LEU A 87 -17.46 -19.69 -1.33
C LEU A 87 -18.65 -20.62 -1.65
N ASP A 88 -19.88 -20.26 -1.27
CA ASP A 88 -21.09 -21.03 -1.66
C ASP A 88 -21.33 -20.93 -3.15
N GLY A 89 -21.19 -19.74 -3.73
CA GLY A 89 -21.36 -19.54 -5.18
C GLY A 89 -20.30 -20.25 -6.03
N ALA A 90 -19.13 -20.55 -5.46
CA ALA A 90 -18.05 -21.20 -6.19
C ALA A 90 -18.23 -22.71 -6.41
N THR A 91 -19.17 -23.39 -5.73
CA THR A 91 -19.21 -24.86 -5.56
C THR A 91 -19.20 -25.69 -6.84
N GLU A 92 -19.68 -25.15 -7.97
CA GLU A 92 -19.85 -25.88 -9.22
C GLU A 92 -18.86 -25.50 -10.33
N ASN A 93 -18.06 -24.44 -10.14
CA ASN A 93 -17.19 -23.90 -11.17
C ASN A 93 -15.72 -23.91 -10.71
N PRO A 94 -14.87 -24.84 -11.23
CA PRO A 94 -13.47 -24.94 -10.84
C PRO A 94 -12.67 -23.64 -10.94
N LYS A 95 -13.01 -22.74 -11.88
CA LYS A 95 -12.37 -21.42 -12.00
C LYS A 95 -12.75 -20.48 -10.86
N LEU A 96 -14.01 -20.50 -10.41
CA LEU A 96 -14.46 -19.72 -9.26
C LEU A 96 -13.85 -20.25 -7.97
N ILE A 97 -13.77 -21.57 -7.82
CA ILE A 97 -13.10 -22.20 -6.67
C ILE A 97 -11.63 -21.77 -6.63
N GLN A 98 -10.91 -21.90 -7.75
CA GLN A 98 -9.51 -21.47 -7.84
C GLN A 98 -9.37 -19.98 -7.51
N LEU A 99 -10.22 -19.13 -8.09
CA LEU A 99 -10.21 -17.68 -7.83
C LEU A 99 -10.39 -17.37 -6.33
N ALA A 100 -11.37 -18.00 -5.68
CA ALA A 100 -11.62 -17.81 -4.26
C ALA A 100 -10.41 -18.23 -3.40
N ILE A 101 -9.82 -19.39 -3.70
CA ILE A 101 -8.61 -19.86 -3.02
C ILE A 101 -7.44 -18.90 -3.24
N ASP A 102 -7.16 -18.52 -4.48
CA ASP A 102 -6.05 -17.61 -4.80
C ASP A 102 -6.25 -16.27 -4.10
N ARG A 103 -7.46 -15.73 -4.06
CA ARG A 103 -7.79 -14.45 -3.40
C ARG A 103 -7.69 -14.50 -1.87
N LEU A 104 -7.90 -15.66 -1.24
CA LEU A 104 -7.73 -15.84 0.20
C LEU A 104 -6.27 -16.14 0.61
N THR A 105 -5.49 -16.76 -0.28
CA THR A 105 -4.19 -17.36 0.05
C THR A 105 -2.99 -16.66 -0.59
N THR A 106 -3.21 -15.77 -1.55
CA THR A 106 -2.14 -15.02 -2.24
C THR A 106 -2.33 -13.52 -2.09
N ASN A 107 -1.19 -12.81 -2.06
CA ASN A 107 -1.18 -11.37 -2.27
C ASN A 107 -0.96 -11.12 -3.76
N ASN A 108 -1.69 -10.15 -4.32
CA ASN A 108 -1.54 -9.77 -5.72
C ASN A 108 -0.19 -9.10 -6.03
N SER A 109 0.56 -8.67 -5.01
CA SER A 109 1.92 -8.16 -5.17
C SER A 109 2.92 -9.31 -5.09
N THR A 110 3.48 -9.68 -6.23
CA THR A 110 4.64 -10.60 -6.32
C THR A 110 5.93 -10.03 -5.72
N LEU A 111 5.90 -8.79 -5.22
CA LEU A 111 7.09 -8.01 -4.85
C LEU A 111 7.21 -7.66 -3.37
N ASP A 112 6.19 -7.89 -2.54
CA ASP A 112 6.22 -7.40 -1.16
C ASP A 112 6.16 -8.54 -0.13
N GLU A 113 7.32 -8.84 0.49
CA GLU A 113 7.51 -9.87 1.51
C GLU A 113 6.75 -9.58 2.81
N PHE A 114 6.25 -8.35 2.98
CA PHE A 114 5.72 -7.86 4.24
C PHE A 114 4.19 -7.81 4.32
N THR A 115 3.46 -8.09 3.24
CA THR A 115 2.00 -8.12 3.31
C THR A 115 1.55 -9.49 3.80
N PRO A 116 0.82 -9.63 4.93
CA PRO A 116 0.30 -10.93 5.32
C PRO A 116 -0.78 -11.39 4.33
N GLN A 117 -0.90 -12.70 4.11
CA GLN A 117 -1.94 -13.27 3.24
C GLN A 117 -3.34 -12.78 3.68
N PRO A 118 -4.31 -12.57 2.76
CA PRO A 118 -5.62 -12.00 3.11
C PRO A 118 -6.33 -12.76 4.23
N LEU A 119 -6.27 -14.09 4.23
CA LEU A 119 -6.79 -14.93 5.30
C LEU A 119 -6.10 -14.67 6.66
N MET A 120 -4.78 -14.49 6.68
CA MET A 120 -4.04 -14.19 7.92
C MET A 120 -4.35 -12.78 8.42
N ASN A 121 -4.49 -11.82 7.52
CA ASN A 121 -4.93 -10.46 7.86
C ASN A 121 -6.33 -10.44 8.45
N LEU A 122 -7.26 -11.18 7.87
CA LEU A 122 -8.61 -11.35 8.38
C LEU A 122 -8.58 -11.91 9.82
N LEU A 123 -7.82 -12.99 10.05
CA LEU A 123 -7.70 -13.60 11.37
C LEU A 123 -7.08 -12.67 12.42
N ALA A 124 -6.05 -11.91 12.04
CA ALA A 124 -5.37 -10.99 12.95
C ALA A 124 -6.27 -9.82 13.40
N ARG A 125 -7.27 -9.45 12.60
CA ARG A 125 -8.13 -8.27 12.82
C ARG A 125 -9.49 -8.56 13.45
N LEU A 126 -9.89 -9.83 13.48
CA LEU A 126 -11.07 -10.21 14.24
C LEU A 126 -10.80 -10.08 15.75
N PRO A 127 -11.81 -9.65 16.54
CA PRO A 127 -11.80 -9.79 17.98
C PRO A 127 -11.46 -11.24 18.36
N GLU A 128 -10.68 -11.44 19.43
CA GLU A 128 -10.28 -12.77 19.87
C GLU A 128 -11.49 -13.70 20.10
N THR A 129 -12.59 -13.14 20.62
CA THR A 129 -13.88 -13.83 20.82
C THR A 129 -14.52 -14.32 19.53
N ASP A 130 -14.22 -13.70 18.39
CA ASP A 130 -14.82 -13.98 17.09
C ASP A 130 -13.91 -14.81 16.17
N ARG A 131 -12.63 -15.00 16.51
CA ARG A 131 -11.68 -15.72 15.66
C ARG A 131 -12.12 -17.14 15.31
N LEU A 132 -12.78 -17.84 16.22
CA LEU A 132 -13.30 -19.19 15.96
C LEU A 132 -14.43 -19.23 14.92
N LYS A 133 -15.08 -18.09 14.61
CA LYS A 133 -16.09 -18.01 13.56
C LYS A 133 -15.51 -18.17 12.15
N ILE A 134 -14.19 -18.11 11.98
CA ILE A 134 -13.50 -18.42 10.71
C ILE A 134 -13.49 -19.93 10.41
N VAL A 135 -13.69 -20.80 11.40
CA VAL A 135 -13.54 -22.27 11.22
C VAL A 135 -14.44 -22.84 10.11
N PRO A 136 -15.76 -22.53 10.03
CA PRO A 136 -16.61 -23.03 8.96
C PRO A 136 -16.14 -22.60 7.56
N MET A 137 -15.70 -21.34 7.43
CA MET A 137 -15.11 -20.83 6.20
C MET A 137 -13.84 -21.61 5.79
N LEU A 138 -12.95 -21.93 6.75
CA LEU A 138 -11.75 -22.75 6.49
C LEU A 138 -12.10 -24.16 6.04
N GLU A 139 -13.06 -24.81 6.72
CA GLU A 139 -13.53 -26.16 6.36
C GLU A 139 -14.05 -26.19 4.93
N LYS A 140 -14.86 -25.20 4.56
CA LYS A 140 -15.43 -25.07 3.24
C LYS A 140 -14.37 -24.78 2.17
N MET A 141 -13.42 -23.88 2.45
CA MET A 141 -12.29 -23.62 1.55
C MET A 141 -11.48 -24.91 1.28
N VAL A 142 -11.21 -25.70 2.33
CA VAL A 142 -10.52 -26.99 2.20
C VAL A 142 -11.35 -27.96 1.35
N LEU A 143 -12.64 -28.11 1.64
CA LEU A 143 -13.55 -29.01 0.91
C LEU A 143 -13.65 -28.63 -0.57
N LEU A 144 -13.81 -27.34 -0.89
CA LEU A 144 -13.83 -26.84 -2.26
C LEU A 144 -12.49 -27.10 -2.96
N SER A 145 -11.36 -26.91 -2.29
CA SER A 145 -10.06 -27.22 -2.88
C SER A 145 -9.90 -28.71 -3.20
N GLN A 146 -10.40 -29.59 -2.33
CA GLN A 146 -10.37 -31.04 -2.52
C GLN A 146 -11.27 -31.51 -3.66
N SER A 147 -12.34 -30.78 -4.00
CA SER A 147 -13.20 -31.13 -5.14
C SER A 147 -12.58 -30.81 -6.50
N LEU A 148 -11.49 -30.02 -6.53
CA LEU A 148 -10.79 -29.70 -7.77
C LEU A 148 -10.11 -30.94 -8.38
N GLY A 149 -10.24 -31.07 -9.71
CA GLY A 149 -9.63 -32.17 -10.47
C GLY A 149 -8.13 -32.01 -10.73
N LYS A 150 -7.57 -32.96 -11.48
CA LYS A 150 -6.17 -32.90 -11.95
C LYS A 150 -5.93 -31.61 -12.74
N GLY A 151 -4.84 -30.89 -12.40
CA GLY A 151 -4.49 -29.59 -12.99
C GLY A 151 -4.59 -28.41 -12.02
N TYR A 152 -5.29 -28.57 -10.88
CA TYR A 152 -5.48 -27.53 -9.86
C TYR A 152 -4.67 -27.77 -8.57
N ASN A 153 -3.61 -28.58 -8.66
CA ASN A 153 -2.76 -28.95 -7.52
C ASN A 153 -2.15 -27.74 -6.78
N LEU A 154 -1.90 -26.64 -7.49
CA LEU A 154 -1.43 -25.39 -6.89
C LEU A 154 -2.46 -24.80 -5.91
N ALA A 155 -3.72 -24.67 -6.35
CA ALA A 155 -4.81 -24.16 -5.51
C ALA A 155 -5.05 -25.09 -4.31
N GLN A 156 -5.02 -26.40 -4.52
CA GLN A 156 -5.09 -27.39 -3.44
C GLN A 156 -4.00 -27.19 -2.39
N THR A 157 -2.74 -27.14 -2.84
CA THR A 157 -1.58 -26.98 -1.96
C THR A 157 -1.65 -25.66 -1.18
N ARG A 158 -2.02 -24.55 -1.84
CA ARG A 158 -2.19 -23.23 -1.20
C ARG A 158 -3.28 -23.23 -0.14
N SER A 159 -4.47 -23.73 -0.48
CA SER A 159 -5.61 -23.82 0.43
C SER A 159 -5.24 -24.62 1.69
N GLN A 160 -4.62 -25.78 1.51
CA GLN A 160 -4.23 -26.67 2.61
C GLN A 160 -3.17 -26.03 3.53
N ILE A 161 -2.15 -25.38 2.96
CA ILE A 161 -1.12 -24.66 3.74
C ILE A 161 -1.75 -23.50 4.52
N ALA A 162 -2.52 -22.65 3.85
CA ALA A 162 -3.13 -21.48 4.47
C ALA A 162 -4.13 -21.85 5.57
N ALA A 163 -4.95 -22.90 5.34
CA ALA A 163 -5.85 -23.43 6.35
C ALA A 163 -5.09 -23.99 7.56
N ALA A 164 -4.01 -24.74 7.35
CA ALA A 164 -3.18 -25.26 8.43
C ALA A 164 -2.56 -24.14 9.28
N GLN A 165 -2.06 -23.07 8.64
CA GLN A 165 -1.54 -21.89 9.33
C GLN A 165 -2.64 -21.19 10.15
N ALA A 166 -3.85 -21.07 9.60
CA ALA A 166 -4.98 -20.46 10.30
C ALA A 166 -5.39 -21.31 11.52
N TYR A 167 -5.51 -22.63 11.36
CA TYR A 167 -5.81 -23.54 12.46
C TYR A 167 -4.73 -23.50 13.55
N HIS A 168 -3.45 -23.39 13.18
CA HIS A 168 -2.37 -23.21 14.14
C HIS A 168 -2.56 -21.93 14.98
N LYS A 169 -2.87 -20.80 14.35
CA LYS A 169 -3.15 -19.53 15.04
C LYS A 169 -4.41 -19.57 15.90
N LEU A 170 -5.37 -20.43 15.55
CA LEU A 170 -6.61 -20.67 16.31
C LEU A 170 -6.44 -21.71 17.44
N GLY A 171 -5.25 -22.33 17.59
CA GLY A 171 -5.02 -23.40 18.56
C GLY A 171 -5.68 -24.75 18.21
N GLN A 172 -6.21 -24.90 17.00
CA GLN A 172 -6.93 -26.10 16.52
C GLN A 172 -5.95 -27.16 15.98
N ARG A 173 -5.22 -27.82 16.89
CA ARG A 173 -4.05 -28.65 16.55
C ARG A 173 -4.36 -29.89 15.70
N ASP A 174 -5.53 -30.51 15.90
CA ASP A 174 -5.86 -31.82 15.30
C ASP A 174 -5.90 -31.79 13.76
N ARG A 175 -6.13 -30.62 13.17
CA ARG A 175 -6.33 -30.46 11.72
C ARG A 175 -5.05 -30.11 10.97
N ILE A 176 -4.07 -29.52 11.67
CA ILE A 176 -2.85 -28.98 11.08
C ILE A 176 -2.08 -30.08 10.34
N PHE A 177 -1.81 -31.19 11.03
CA PHE A 177 -0.98 -32.28 10.50
C PHE A 177 -1.58 -32.91 9.25
N SER A 178 -2.87 -33.20 9.27
CA SER A 178 -3.57 -33.78 8.12
C SER A 178 -3.49 -32.86 6.91
N LEU A 179 -3.73 -31.56 7.10
CA LEU A 179 -3.69 -30.57 6.02
C LEU A 179 -2.29 -30.39 5.43
N LEU A 180 -1.26 -30.27 6.27
CA LEU A 180 0.12 -30.15 5.78
C LEU A 180 0.62 -31.44 5.10
N THR A 181 0.14 -32.61 5.54
CA THR A 181 0.41 -33.88 4.83
C THR A 181 -0.28 -33.93 3.48
N GLN A 182 -1.55 -33.50 3.39
CA GLN A 182 -2.26 -33.38 2.11
C GLN A 182 -1.57 -32.37 1.17
N ALA A 183 -1.12 -31.23 1.70
CA ALA A 183 -0.34 -30.25 0.95
C ALA A 183 0.92 -30.87 0.36
N SER A 184 1.65 -31.69 1.14
CA SER A 184 2.83 -32.40 0.64
C SER A 184 2.51 -33.36 -0.52
N GLN A 185 1.32 -33.97 -0.53
CA GLN A 185 0.87 -34.86 -1.59
C GLN A 185 0.50 -34.06 -2.84
N SER A 186 -0.36 -33.05 -2.70
CA SER A 186 -0.78 -32.16 -3.81
C SER A 186 0.40 -31.43 -4.44
N LEU A 187 1.42 -31.07 -3.66
CA LEU A 187 2.65 -30.41 -4.14
C LEU A 187 3.29 -31.14 -5.32
N THR A 188 3.29 -32.48 -5.32
CA THR A 188 3.89 -33.30 -6.40
C THR A 188 3.17 -33.18 -7.74
N GLY A 189 1.91 -32.75 -7.74
CA GLY A 189 1.11 -32.56 -8.95
C GLY A 189 1.22 -31.18 -9.59
N ILE A 190 2.01 -30.26 -9.01
CA ILE A 190 2.26 -28.93 -9.59
C ILE A 190 3.26 -29.07 -10.74
N GLN A 191 2.85 -28.68 -11.95
CA GLN A 191 3.67 -28.86 -13.16
C GLN A 191 4.81 -27.84 -13.30
N SER A 192 4.63 -26.62 -12.79
CA SER A 192 5.68 -25.61 -12.80
C SER A 192 6.66 -25.88 -11.67
N GLU A 193 7.91 -26.18 -12.01
CA GLU A 193 8.98 -26.42 -11.03
C GLU A 193 9.19 -25.20 -10.13
N GLN A 194 9.06 -23.98 -10.66
CA GLN A 194 9.16 -22.74 -9.89
C GLN A 194 8.05 -22.61 -8.84
N LEU A 195 6.79 -22.80 -9.25
CA LEU A 195 5.66 -22.75 -8.32
C LEU A 195 5.70 -23.90 -7.31
N GLN A 196 6.21 -25.06 -7.73
CA GLN A 196 6.43 -26.18 -6.84
C GLN A 196 7.49 -25.84 -5.77
N ALA A 197 8.61 -25.23 -6.14
CA ALA A 197 9.64 -24.80 -5.19
C ALA A 197 9.10 -23.74 -4.22
N GLU A 198 8.35 -22.74 -4.70
CA GLU A 198 7.73 -21.72 -3.86
C GLU A 198 6.77 -22.35 -2.83
N MET A 199 5.89 -23.26 -3.27
CA MET A 199 4.95 -23.93 -2.37
C MET A 199 5.65 -24.89 -1.40
N ALA A 200 6.75 -25.53 -1.81
CA ALA A 200 7.55 -26.37 -0.93
C ALA A 200 8.22 -25.56 0.19
N LEU A 201 8.69 -24.34 -0.11
CA LEU A 201 9.20 -23.41 0.91
C LEU A 201 8.10 -23.01 1.91
N ARG A 202 6.92 -22.60 1.43
CA ARG A 202 5.77 -22.26 2.31
C ARG A 202 5.30 -23.45 3.16
N LEU A 203 5.35 -24.65 2.60
CA LEU A 203 5.04 -25.89 3.31
C LEU A 203 6.06 -26.12 4.43
N ALA A 204 7.35 -25.90 4.16
CA ALA A 204 8.39 -26.00 5.18
C ALA A 204 8.18 -25.00 6.31
N GLU A 205 8.00 -23.71 5.99
CA GLU A 205 7.69 -22.65 6.97
C GLU A 205 6.54 -23.05 7.90
N SER A 206 5.50 -23.66 7.34
CA SER A 206 4.33 -24.11 8.09
C SER A 206 4.63 -25.30 9.01
N TRP A 207 5.45 -26.26 8.57
CA TRP A 207 5.92 -27.34 9.43
C TRP A 207 6.77 -26.83 10.59
N PHE A 208 7.68 -25.89 10.33
CA PHE A 208 8.48 -25.26 11.40
C PHE A 208 7.62 -24.48 12.39
N ALA A 209 6.62 -23.73 11.90
CA ALA A 209 5.70 -22.99 12.76
C ALA A 209 4.97 -23.90 13.76
N VAL A 210 4.71 -25.15 13.39
CA VAL A 210 4.02 -26.12 14.25
C VAL A 210 4.95 -27.04 15.03
N GLY A 211 6.27 -26.76 15.01
CA GLY A 211 7.29 -27.49 15.77
C GLY A 211 7.84 -28.75 15.09
N GLU A 212 7.42 -29.05 13.87
CA GLU A 212 7.79 -30.26 13.12
C GLU A 212 9.04 -30.03 12.27
N SER A 213 10.17 -29.81 12.94
CA SER A 213 11.44 -29.45 12.29
C SER A 213 11.90 -30.48 11.25
N GLU A 214 11.77 -31.79 11.50
CA GLU A 214 12.19 -32.81 10.53
C GLU A 214 11.39 -32.76 9.23
N ARG A 215 10.06 -32.56 9.32
CA ARG A 215 9.19 -32.44 8.15
C ARG A 215 9.41 -31.13 7.41
N GLY A 216 9.66 -30.05 8.16
CA GLY A 216 10.07 -28.77 7.61
C GLY A 216 11.35 -28.91 6.80
N ILE A 217 12.38 -29.55 7.38
CA ILE A 217 13.63 -29.85 6.69
C ILE A 217 13.41 -30.69 5.43
N ALA A 218 12.61 -31.76 5.51
CA ALA A 218 12.34 -32.62 4.36
C ALA A 218 11.64 -31.86 3.21
N ALA A 219 10.77 -30.89 3.53
CA ALA A 219 10.18 -30.00 2.53
C ALA A 219 11.23 -29.07 1.91
N LEU A 220 12.13 -28.48 2.71
CA LEU A 220 13.24 -27.65 2.21
C LEU A 220 14.22 -28.42 1.32
N ASP A 221 14.56 -29.66 1.68
CA ASP A 221 15.48 -30.48 0.89
C ASP A 221 14.91 -30.79 -0.51
N ARG A 222 13.58 -30.91 -0.65
CA ARG A 222 12.92 -31.00 -1.97
C ARG A 222 13.05 -29.69 -2.76
N THR A 223 12.79 -28.55 -2.11
CA THR A 223 12.93 -27.22 -2.71
C THR A 223 14.34 -27.00 -3.24
N LYS A 224 15.35 -27.40 -2.45
CA LYS A 224 16.77 -27.23 -2.77
C LYS A 224 17.14 -27.82 -4.14
N ASN A 225 16.76 -29.08 -4.37
CA ASN A 225 17.10 -29.80 -5.61
C ASN A 225 16.48 -29.13 -6.84
N GLN A 226 15.26 -28.59 -6.69
CA GLN A 226 14.54 -27.90 -7.76
C GLN A 226 15.17 -26.54 -8.08
N ILE A 227 15.49 -25.74 -7.06
CA ILE A 227 16.14 -24.45 -7.24
C ILE A 227 17.49 -24.60 -7.97
N VAL A 228 18.31 -25.57 -7.57
CA VAL A 228 19.62 -25.80 -8.22
C VAL A 228 19.46 -26.24 -9.68
N ALA A 229 18.41 -27.02 -10.00
CA ALA A 229 18.09 -27.42 -11.37
C ALA A 229 17.61 -26.24 -12.22
N LEU A 230 16.68 -25.44 -11.69
CA LEU A 230 16.14 -24.24 -12.35
C LEU A 230 17.23 -23.21 -12.66
N TYR A 231 18.15 -22.99 -11.71
CA TYR A 231 19.26 -22.04 -11.88
C TYR A 231 20.17 -22.41 -13.06
N LYS A 232 20.35 -23.71 -13.34
CA LYS A 232 21.16 -24.19 -14.48
C LYS A 232 20.50 -23.96 -15.83
N ILE A 233 19.18 -23.82 -15.89
CA ILE A 233 18.39 -23.79 -17.14
C ILE A 233 18.01 -22.36 -17.54
N GLN A 234 17.67 -21.50 -16.57
CA GLN A 234 17.26 -20.11 -16.81
C GLN A 234 18.10 -19.15 -15.97
N PHE A 235 19.05 -18.46 -16.61
CA PHE A 235 20.12 -17.71 -15.96
C PHE A 235 19.73 -16.44 -15.17
N ASN A 236 18.45 -16.12 -14.95
CA ASN A 236 18.08 -14.80 -14.41
C ASN A 236 16.86 -14.71 -13.46
N ASN A 237 16.08 -15.77 -13.21
CA ASN A 237 14.74 -15.59 -12.59
C ASN A 237 14.54 -16.08 -11.15
N ASP A 238 15.49 -16.80 -10.51
CA ASP A 238 15.25 -17.43 -9.19
C ASP A 238 16.19 -16.95 -8.04
N LEU A 239 16.76 -15.74 -8.15
CA LEU A 239 17.47 -15.06 -7.05
C LEU A 239 16.60 -14.95 -5.79
N PHE A 240 15.28 -14.83 -5.95
CA PHE A 240 14.36 -14.65 -4.83
C PHE A 240 14.16 -15.92 -3.99
N ILE A 241 13.79 -17.05 -4.62
CA ILE A 241 13.51 -18.30 -3.89
C ILE A 241 14.81 -18.86 -3.27
N SER A 242 15.92 -18.77 -3.99
CA SER A 242 17.25 -19.17 -3.48
C SER A 242 17.67 -18.34 -2.26
N LYS A 243 17.54 -17.01 -2.33
CA LYS A 243 17.78 -16.10 -1.20
C LYS A 243 16.90 -16.44 0.00
N LYS A 244 15.59 -16.67 -0.22
CA LYS A 244 14.68 -17.06 0.86
C LYS A 244 15.08 -18.38 1.52
N LEU A 245 15.42 -19.39 0.72
CA LEU A 245 15.84 -20.69 1.26
C LEU A 245 17.13 -20.57 2.09
N ILE A 246 18.09 -19.76 1.63
CA ILE A 246 19.33 -19.50 2.38
C ILE A 246 19.03 -18.76 3.68
N ASN A 247 18.28 -17.66 3.63
CA ASN A 247 17.87 -16.91 4.83
C ASN A 247 17.16 -17.83 5.83
N PHE A 248 16.26 -18.69 5.33
CA PHE A 248 15.56 -19.64 6.17
C PHE A 248 16.52 -20.63 6.86
N TYR A 249 17.51 -21.18 6.14
CA TYR A 249 18.53 -22.02 6.76
C TYR A 249 19.34 -21.26 7.81
N LEU A 250 19.71 -19.99 7.55
CA LEU A 250 20.44 -19.16 8.49
C LEU A 250 19.61 -18.89 9.76
N GLU A 251 18.35 -18.50 9.63
CA GLU A 251 17.41 -18.28 10.74
C GLU A 251 17.22 -19.52 11.63
N LYS A 252 17.15 -20.71 11.01
CA LYS A 252 17.03 -21.99 11.75
C LYS A 252 18.39 -22.55 12.19
N GLN A 253 19.46 -21.75 12.12
CA GLN A 253 20.82 -22.10 12.47
C GLN A 253 21.38 -23.33 11.74
N GLN A 254 20.85 -23.66 10.56
CA GLN A 254 21.30 -24.73 9.67
C GLN A 254 22.46 -24.26 8.79
N LEU A 255 23.53 -23.76 9.42
CA LEU A 255 24.64 -23.07 8.74
C LEU A 255 25.30 -23.92 7.65
N GLU A 256 25.54 -25.21 7.90
CA GLU A 256 26.14 -26.14 6.94
C GLU A 256 25.27 -26.36 5.70
N LYS A 257 23.93 -26.38 5.88
CA LYS A 257 22.99 -26.48 4.76
C LYS A 257 22.95 -25.20 3.93
N ALA A 258 22.97 -24.04 4.59
CA ALA A 258 23.07 -22.74 3.94
C ALA A 258 24.36 -22.65 3.11
N GLN A 259 25.50 -23.03 3.69
CA GLN A 259 26.80 -23.07 3.02
C GLN A 259 26.78 -23.99 1.81
N LYS A 260 26.31 -25.23 1.98
CA LYS A 260 26.27 -26.20 0.88
C LYS A 260 25.41 -25.70 -0.29
N LEU A 261 24.22 -25.14 0.00
CA LEU A 261 23.36 -24.56 -1.04
C LEU A 261 24.02 -23.35 -1.72
N ALA A 262 24.58 -22.41 -0.95
CA ALA A 262 25.25 -21.24 -1.51
C ALA A 262 26.43 -21.63 -2.42
N GLN A 263 27.21 -22.64 -2.03
CA GLN A 263 28.32 -23.19 -2.84
C GLN A 263 27.82 -23.88 -4.11
N GLU A 264 26.73 -24.66 -4.04
CA GLU A 264 26.12 -25.29 -5.21
C GLU A 264 25.57 -24.25 -6.20
N LEU A 265 24.93 -23.18 -5.70
CA LEU A 265 24.46 -22.06 -6.52
C LEU A 265 25.62 -21.28 -7.13
N PHE A 266 26.67 -21.03 -6.35
CA PHE A 266 27.89 -20.39 -6.82
C PHE A 266 28.53 -21.19 -7.97
N ALA A 267 28.65 -22.51 -7.82
CA ALA A 267 29.12 -23.41 -8.86
C ALA A 267 28.19 -23.47 -10.08
N ALA A 268 26.88 -23.29 -9.88
CA ALA A 268 25.88 -23.22 -10.95
C ALA A 268 25.85 -21.86 -11.69
N GLY A 269 26.63 -20.86 -11.26
CA GLY A 269 26.75 -19.58 -11.96
C GLY A 269 26.19 -18.36 -11.21
N SER A 270 25.83 -18.49 -9.93
CA SER A 270 25.46 -17.33 -9.11
C SER A 270 26.59 -16.29 -9.03
N ASP A 271 26.18 -15.02 -8.90
CA ASP A 271 27.05 -13.84 -8.77
C ASP A 271 27.91 -13.84 -7.49
N GLY A 272 27.53 -14.65 -6.49
CA GLY A 272 28.23 -14.72 -5.20
C GLY A 272 27.54 -13.99 -4.06
N SER A 273 26.44 -13.26 -4.34
CA SER A 273 25.63 -12.55 -3.33
C SER A 273 25.21 -13.46 -2.17
N GLN A 274 24.72 -14.64 -2.52
CA GLN A 274 24.27 -15.66 -1.57
C GLN A 274 25.41 -16.26 -0.76
N LEU A 275 26.59 -16.43 -1.38
CA LEU A 275 27.78 -16.93 -0.70
C LEU A 275 28.31 -15.90 0.29
N LEU A 276 28.24 -14.60 -0.06
CA LEU A 276 28.61 -13.50 0.82
C LEU A 276 27.73 -13.45 2.07
N ARG A 277 26.40 -13.57 1.91
CA ARG A 277 25.46 -13.63 3.04
C ARG A 277 25.76 -14.77 4.01
N VAL A 278 26.03 -15.97 3.47
CA VAL A 278 26.42 -17.11 4.31
C VAL A 278 27.76 -16.85 4.99
N ALA A 279 28.74 -16.25 4.32
CA ALA A 279 30.01 -15.89 4.92
C ALA A 279 29.83 -15.00 6.17
N ILE A 280 28.99 -13.96 6.08
CA ILE A 280 28.68 -13.04 7.19
C ILE A 280 28.14 -13.81 8.40
N ALA A 281 27.15 -14.69 8.18
CA ALA A 281 26.54 -15.48 9.23
C ALA A 281 27.51 -16.49 9.90
N PHE A 282 28.59 -16.87 9.22
CA PHE A 282 29.61 -17.77 9.77
C PHE A 282 30.64 -17.05 10.66
N TYR A 283 30.88 -15.74 10.52
CA TYR A 283 31.94 -15.04 11.27
C TYR A 283 31.86 -15.27 12.79
N PRO A 284 30.68 -15.15 13.45
CA PRO A 284 30.59 -15.33 14.90
C PRO A 284 30.92 -16.75 15.39
N LYS A 285 30.85 -17.77 14.52
CA LYS A 285 31.00 -19.19 14.90
C LYS A 285 32.26 -19.84 14.33
N GLN A 286 32.63 -19.51 13.10
CA GLN A 286 33.70 -20.13 12.33
C GLN A 286 34.40 -19.09 11.44
N PRO A 287 35.18 -18.16 12.02
CA PRO A 287 35.74 -17.01 11.30
C PRO A 287 36.68 -17.40 10.16
N GLN A 288 37.40 -18.52 10.27
CA GLN A 288 38.27 -19.01 9.18
C GLN A 288 37.47 -19.46 7.96
N VAL A 289 36.36 -20.17 8.17
CA VAL A 289 35.46 -20.61 7.09
C VAL A 289 34.76 -19.39 6.50
N ALA A 290 34.28 -18.48 7.35
CA ALA A 290 33.67 -17.21 6.95
C ALA A 290 34.59 -16.41 6.01
N GLN A 291 35.86 -16.24 6.38
CA GLN A 291 36.84 -15.50 5.56
C GLN A 291 37.09 -16.17 4.20
N GLN A 292 37.14 -17.50 4.15
CA GLN A 292 37.29 -18.24 2.89
C GLN A 292 36.08 -18.03 1.97
N LEU A 293 34.86 -18.17 2.50
CA LEU A 293 33.63 -17.96 1.74
C LEU A 293 33.51 -16.49 1.28
N TYR A 294 33.84 -15.54 2.15
CA TYR A 294 33.85 -14.11 1.85
C TYR A 294 34.80 -13.81 0.68
N ASN A 295 36.05 -14.29 0.74
CA ASN A 295 37.03 -14.06 -0.32
C ASN A 295 36.56 -14.64 -1.67
N GLN A 296 35.97 -15.84 -1.66
CA GLN A 296 35.41 -16.47 -2.87
C GLN A 296 34.25 -15.65 -3.46
N ALA A 297 33.33 -15.20 -2.60
CA ALA A 297 32.17 -14.42 -3.01
C ALA A 297 32.59 -13.07 -3.61
N ILE A 298 33.47 -12.34 -2.92
CA ILE A 298 33.96 -11.03 -3.36
C ILE A 298 34.74 -11.14 -4.68
N GLN A 299 35.61 -12.14 -4.84
CA GLN A 299 36.34 -12.35 -6.10
C GLN A 299 35.39 -12.54 -7.29
N ARG A 300 34.27 -13.24 -7.10
CA ARG A 300 33.25 -13.44 -8.14
C ARG A 300 32.49 -12.16 -8.46
N LEU A 301 32.06 -11.44 -7.43
CA LEU A 301 31.30 -10.19 -7.56
C LEU A 301 32.11 -9.13 -8.32
N ILE A 302 33.38 -8.94 -7.94
CA ILE A 302 34.30 -7.97 -8.58
C ILE A 302 34.75 -8.46 -9.97
N GLY A 303 34.97 -9.76 -10.14
CA GLY A 303 35.54 -10.37 -11.35
C GLY A 303 34.75 -10.16 -12.65
N THR A 304 33.55 -9.56 -12.57
CA THR A 304 32.75 -9.15 -13.73
C THR A 304 33.26 -7.88 -14.42
N GLY A 305 34.24 -7.17 -13.84
CA GLY A 305 35.05 -6.14 -14.50
C GLY A 305 34.33 -4.82 -14.86
N LYS A 306 33.03 -4.72 -14.63
CA LYS A 306 32.25 -3.48 -14.72
C LYS A 306 31.55 -3.26 -13.37
N SER A 307 31.66 -2.05 -12.82
CA SER A 307 30.81 -1.64 -11.68
C SER A 307 29.36 -1.89 -12.06
N ASN A 308 28.71 -2.74 -11.27
CA ASN A 308 27.29 -3.02 -11.37
C ASN A 308 26.68 -2.43 -10.10
N PRO A 309 25.89 -1.34 -10.19
CA PRO A 309 25.32 -0.67 -9.03
C PRO A 309 24.57 -1.63 -8.08
N ALA A 310 23.89 -2.65 -8.62
CA ALA A 310 23.22 -3.65 -7.79
C ALA A 310 24.20 -4.48 -6.94
N VAL A 311 25.34 -4.86 -7.51
CA VAL A 311 26.41 -5.58 -6.80
C VAL A 311 27.07 -4.69 -5.76
N ASP A 312 27.34 -3.43 -6.10
CA ASP A 312 27.96 -2.47 -5.18
C ASP A 312 27.06 -2.22 -3.95
N ILE A 313 25.73 -2.15 -4.14
CA ILE A 313 24.76 -2.07 -3.03
C ILE A 313 24.80 -3.34 -2.16
N GLU A 314 24.85 -4.53 -2.75
CA GLU A 314 24.93 -5.77 -1.97
C GLU A 314 26.22 -5.88 -1.15
N ILE A 315 27.36 -5.51 -1.73
CA ILE A 315 28.65 -5.43 -1.02
C ILE A 315 28.58 -4.38 0.09
N THR A 316 27.88 -3.26 -0.14
CA THR A 316 27.66 -2.22 0.88
C THR A 316 26.88 -2.73 2.07
N MET A 317 25.75 -3.42 1.82
CA MET A 317 24.95 -4.03 2.87
C MET A 317 25.76 -5.08 3.65
N ALA A 318 26.56 -5.89 2.95
CA ALA A 318 27.47 -6.84 3.59
C ALA A 318 28.51 -6.14 4.49
N GLY A 319 29.09 -5.03 4.05
CA GLY A 319 30.03 -4.23 4.84
C GLY A 319 29.40 -3.66 6.12
N ILE A 320 28.14 -3.21 6.04
CA ILE A 320 27.37 -2.73 7.19
C ILE A 320 27.10 -3.90 8.16
N GLU A 321 26.62 -5.04 7.67
CA GLU A 321 26.36 -6.23 8.50
C GLU A 321 27.65 -6.73 9.19
N LEU A 322 28.78 -6.71 8.49
CA LEU A 322 30.10 -7.05 9.07
C LEU A 322 30.48 -6.10 10.20
N ALA A 323 30.23 -4.80 10.06
CA ALA A 323 30.45 -3.83 11.14
C ALA A 323 29.55 -4.11 12.35
N GLN A 324 28.26 -4.42 12.12
CA GLN A 324 27.29 -4.73 13.17
C GLN A 324 27.64 -5.99 13.98
N ILE A 325 28.32 -6.97 13.38
CA ILE A 325 28.82 -8.15 14.10
C ILE A 325 30.23 -7.97 14.71
N GLY A 326 30.81 -6.77 14.61
CA GLY A 326 32.12 -6.43 15.18
C GLY A 326 33.33 -6.80 14.31
N GLU A 327 33.13 -7.24 13.07
CA GLU A 327 34.19 -7.64 12.13
C GLU A 327 34.77 -6.43 11.38
N PHE A 328 35.23 -5.43 12.12
CA PHE A 328 35.63 -4.11 11.59
C PHE A 328 36.72 -4.17 10.53
N ASN A 329 37.70 -5.08 10.66
CA ASN A 329 38.77 -5.23 9.67
C ASN A 329 38.26 -5.74 8.32
N THR A 330 37.30 -6.66 8.34
CA THR A 330 36.69 -7.19 7.12
C THR A 330 35.73 -6.16 6.52
N ALA A 331 34.95 -5.48 7.36
CA ALA A 331 34.11 -4.36 6.93
C ALA A 331 34.93 -3.25 6.25
N ALA A 332 36.09 -2.88 6.82
CA ALA A 332 37.02 -1.91 6.26
C ALA A 332 37.51 -2.32 4.85
N LYS A 333 37.96 -3.57 4.69
CA LYS A 333 38.33 -4.12 3.37
C LYS A 333 37.15 -4.13 2.40
N THR A 334 35.94 -4.36 2.90
CA THR A 334 34.70 -4.31 2.11
C THR A 334 34.47 -2.90 1.55
N ALA A 335 34.71 -1.87 2.36
CA ALA A 335 34.61 -0.48 1.90
C ALA A 335 35.66 -0.12 0.84
N GLU A 336 36.87 -0.67 0.94
CA GLU A 336 37.94 -0.45 -0.04
C GLU A 336 37.66 -1.11 -1.41
N ILE A 337 36.87 -2.19 -1.42
CA ILE A 337 36.45 -2.90 -2.64
C ILE A 337 35.50 -2.06 -3.48
N ILE A 338 34.57 -1.33 -2.84
CA ILE A 338 33.61 -0.47 -3.53
C ILE A 338 34.40 0.56 -4.37
N PRO A 339 34.07 0.83 -5.64
CA PRO A 339 34.82 1.79 -6.47
C PRO A 339 34.89 3.21 -5.90
N GLU A 340 35.97 3.95 -6.19
CA GLU A 340 36.16 5.35 -5.75
C GLU A 340 35.12 6.33 -6.33
N ASN A 341 34.50 5.98 -7.47
CA ASN A 341 33.39 6.74 -8.05
C ASN A 341 32.03 6.42 -7.41
N GLN A 342 32.00 5.59 -6.36
CA GLN A 342 30.82 5.32 -5.52
C GLN A 342 31.07 5.72 -4.05
N PRO A 343 31.41 6.99 -3.77
CA PRO A 343 31.83 7.41 -2.43
C PRO A 343 30.72 7.36 -1.37
N HIS A 344 29.43 7.43 -1.76
CA HIS A 344 28.30 7.30 -0.83
C HIS A 344 28.22 5.89 -0.21
N LEU A 345 28.36 4.86 -1.05
CA LEU A 345 28.36 3.46 -0.63
C LEU A 345 29.50 3.17 0.35
N ARG A 346 30.69 3.71 0.07
CA ARG A 346 31.84 3.65 0.99
C ARG A 346 31.52 4.33 2.32
N ALA A 347 30.97 5.55 2.27
CA ALA A 347 30.64 6.32 3.47
C ALA A 347 29.64 5.60 4.37
N ARG A 348 28.68 4.84 3.81
CA ARG A 348 27.73 4.03 4.59
C ARG A 348 28.41 2.94 5.41
N ILE A 349 29.36 2.22 4.82
CA ILE A 349 30.12 1.21 5.54
C ILE A 349 30.98 1.86 6.63
N TRP A 350 31.67 2.97 6.32
CA TRP A 350 32.49 3.67 7.30
C TRP A 350 31.68 4.28 8.45
N LEU A 351 30.47 4.77 8.19
CA LEU A 351 29.54 5.23 9.22
C LEU A 351 29.15 4.07 10.15
N ALA A 352 28.82 2.90 9.59
CA ALA A 352 28.50 1.72 10.38
C ALA A 352 29.70 1.26 11.23
N ILE A 353 30.92 1.22 10.66
CA ILE A 353 32.13 0.88 11.42
C ILE A 353 32.37 1.89 12.54
N ALA A 354 32.25 3.19 12.26
CA ALA A 354 32.47 4.22 13.27
C ALA A 354 31.47 4.12 14.44
N GLY A 355 30.19 3.98 14.11
CA GLY A 355 29.11 3.86 15.09
C GLY A 355 29.21 2.60 15.94
N GLU A 356 29.38 1.44 15.30
CA GLU A 356 29.52 0.15 15.99
C GLU A 356 30.80 0.08 16.81
N ALA A 357 31.93 0.58 16.29
CA ALA A 357 33.17 0.61 17.04
C ALA A 357 33.06 1.51 18.28
N ARG A 358 32.38 2.67 18.19
CA ARG A 358 32.10 3.51 19.37
C ARG A 358 31.23 2.75 20.38
N GLN A 359 30.13 2.14 19.94
CA GLN A 359 29.23 1.39 20.81
C GLN A 359 29.96 0.21 21.50
N ASN A 360 30.94 -0.39 20.84
CA ASN A 360 31.83 -1.43 21.37
C ASN A 360 33.09 -0.91 22.10
N GLN A 361 33.18 0.39 22.39
CA GLN A 361 34.29 1.04 23.11
C GLN A 361 35.67 0.91 22.42
N GLN A 362 35.69 0.73 21.10
CA GLN A 362 36.91 0.66 20.28
C GLN A 362 37.22 2.02 19.66
N SER A 363 37.66 2.98 20.49
CA SER A 363 37.80 4.40 20.11
C SER A 363 38.77 4.66 18.97
N GLU A 364 39.85 3.87 18.86
CA GLU A 364 40.84 4.02 17.78
C GLU A 364 40.24 3.65 16.42
N ILE A 365 39.54 2.51 16.36
CA ILE A 365 38.84 2.05 15.14
C ILE A 365 37.73 3.02 14.77
N ALA A 366 36.95 3.49 15.75
CA ALA A 366 35.91 4.48 15.50
C ALA A 366 36.47 5.77 14.89
N THR A 367 37.61 6.25 15.42
CA THR A 367 38.28 7.46 14.92
C THR A 367 38.82 7.26 13.50
N GLN A 368 39.48 6.12 13.25
CA GLN A 368 40.02 5.81 11.92
C GLN A 368 38.90 5.65 10.88
N ALA A 369 37.80 4.98 11.23
CA ALA A 369 36.64 4.85 10.37
C ALA A 369 36.00 6.20 10.07
N MET A 370 35.94 7.09 11.08
CA MET A 370 35.49 8.47 10.89
C MET A 370 36.38 9.21 9.89
N ASP A 371 37.70 9.12 9.98
CA ASP A 371 38.62 9.73 9.04
C ASP A 371 38.45 9.20 7.60
N ASN A 372 38.21 7.89 7.46
CA ASN A 372 37.92 7.28 6.16
C ASN A 372 36.56 7.71 5.60
N MET A 373 35.55 7.87 6.45
CA MET A 373 34.25 8.42 6.06
C MET A 373 34.41 9.85 5.51
N ILE A 374 35.20 10.70 6.19
CA ILE A 374 35.53 12.05 5.74
C ILE A 374 36.28 12.03 4.41
N MET A 375 37.22 11.10 4.24
CA MET A 375 37.93 10.95 2.96
C MET A 375 36.96 10.59 1.82
N ALA A 376 36.03 9.66 2.05
CA ALA A 376 34.99 9.32 1.07
C ALA A 376 34.11 10.54 0.74
N GLY A 377 33.71 11.32 1.75
CA GLY A 377 33.00 12.59 1.56
C GLY A 377 33.74 13.57 0.64
N LYS A 378 35.05 13.79 0.89
CA LYS A 378 35.90 14.68 0.06
C LYS A 378 36.07 14.18 -1.37
N ILE A 379 36.07 12.86 -1.58
CA ILE A 379 36.08 12.28 -2.93
C ILE A 379 34.76 12.57 -3.64
N GLY A 380 33.62 12.40 -2.95
CA GLY A 380 32.30 12.76 -3.45
C GLY A 380 32.19 14.22 -3.89
N GLU A 381 32.61 15.14 -3.02
CA GLU A 381 32.66 16.58 -3.31
C GLU A 381 33.44 16.89 -4.60
N LYS A 382 34.64 16.30 -4.76
CA LYS A 382 35.46 16.50 -5.97
C LYS A 382 34.82 15.94 -7.24
N GLN A 383 34.02 14.89 -7.14
CA GLN A 383 33.35 14.24 -8.26
C GLN A 383 32.05 14.94 -8.67
N GLY A 384 31.69 16.05 -8.02
CA GLY A 384 30.47 16.78 -8.34
C GLY A 384 29.21 16.08 -7.87
N PHE A 385 29.31 15.08 -6.98
CA PHE A 385 28.21 14.85 -6.04
C PHE A 385 28.07 16.17 -5.29
N GLY A 386 26.89 16.77 -5.35
CA GLY A 386 26.65 18.03 -4.68
C GLY A 386 27.09 17.88 -3.23
N MET A 387 27.58 18.95 -2.62
CA MET A 387 27.94 18.97 -1.20
C MET A 387 26.74 18.71 -0.27
N GLY A 388 25.66 18.09 -0.76
CA GLY A 388 24.38 17.91 -0.12
C GLY A 388 23.29 18.66 -0.87
N PHE A 389 22.21 17.93 -1.17
CA PHE A 389 20.82 18.39 -1.31
C PHE A 389 20.46 19.28 -2.51
N GLY A 390 20.96 19.02 -3.73
CA GLY A 390 20.57 19.79 -4.92
C GLY A 390 20.10 18.99 -6.15
N ASP A 391 20.66 17.80 -6.41
CA ASP A 391 20.28 16.89 -7.52
C ASP A 391 19.59 15.62 -6.95
N GLN A 392 18.81 14.91 -7.76
CA GLN A 392 18.30 13.57 -7.48
C GLN A 392 19.41 12.59 -7.05
N ARG A 393 20.66 12.81 -7.48
CA ARG A 393 21.88 12.09 -7.03
C ARG A 393 22.36 12.45 -5.60
N ASP A 394 21.92 13.56 -5.02
CA ASP A 394 22.24 13.97 -3.64
C ASP A 394 21.21 13.48 -2.61
N TYR A 395 20.02 13.09 -3.08
CA TYR A 395 18.98 12.48 -2.25
C TYR A 395 19.46 11.16 -1.65
N ASP A 396 20.19 10.36 -2.43
CA ASP A 396 20.72 9.06 -2.00
C ASP A 396 21.79 9.19 -0.89
N TRP A 397 22.70 10.18 -1.00
CA TRP A 397 23.75 10.43 0.00
C TRP A 397 23.19 10.74 1.38
N SER A 398 22.19 11.62 1.43
CA SER A 398 21.68 12.15 2.68
C SER A 398 20.63 11.25 3.32
N VAL A 399 19.68 10.74 2.52
CA VAL A 399 18.61 9.88 3.04
C VAL A 399 19.16 8.56 3.55
N GLU A 400 20.10 7.93 2.83
CA GLU A 400 20.64 6.63 3.24
C GLU A 400 21.51 6.74 4.51
N LEU A 401 22.39 7.74 4.60
CA LEU A 401 23.21 7.96 5.80
C LEU A 401 22.34 8.39 6.99
N TYR A 402 21.33 9.24 6.79
CA TYR A 402 20.41 9.65 7.85
C TYR A 402 19.55 8.49 8.33
N THR A 403 19.05 7.66 7.42
CA THR A 403 18.28 6.47 7.77
C THR A 403 19.14 5.49 8.55
N LEU A 404 20.35 5.19 8.07
CA LEU A 404 21.28 4.30 8.75
C LEU A 404 21.64 4.83 10.15
N SER A 405 21.95 6.12 10.25
CA SER A 405 22.31 6.79 11.51
C SER A 405 21.17 6.75 12.53
N SER A 406 19.96 7.16 12.13
CA SER A 406 18.81 7.24 13.02
C SER A 406 18.29 5.87 13.48
N GLN A 407 18.40 4.84 12.65
CA GLN A 407 17.93 3.48 12.99
C GLN A 407 18.87 2.75 13.94
N ASN A 408 20.18 3.02 13.88
CA ASN A 408 21.19 2.25 14.59
C ASN A 408 21.90 3.05 15.71
N GLY A 409 21.50 4.30 15.95
CA GLY A 409 22.09 5.12 17.01
C GLY A 409 23.47 5.69 16.66
N TYR A 410 23.72 6.00 15.39
CA TYR A 410 24.97 6.59 14.88
C TYR A 410 24.87 8.12 14.68
N GLU A 411 23.97 8.79 15.41
CA GLU A 411 23.82 10.24 15.30
C GLU A 411 25.10 11.01 15.65
N PRO A 412 25.89 10.65 16.68
CA PRO A 412 27.14 11.34 16.99
C PRO A 412 28.13 11.35 15.82
N GLU A 413 28.27 10.21 15.14
CA GLU A 413 29.14 10.06 13.96
C GLU A 413 28.67 10.95 12.81
N MET A 414 27.35 11.02 12.59
CA MET A 414 26.79 11.84 11.52
C MET A 414 26.92 13.34 11.80
N VAL A 415 26.74 13.77 13.05
CA VAL A 415 26.99 15.17 13.47
C VAL A 415 28.44 15.55 13.23
N GLU A 416 29.38 14.69 13.63
CA GLU A 416 30.81 14.93 13.41
C GLU A 416 31.16 14.95 11.91
N PHE A 417 30.52 14.10 11.10
CA PHE A 417 30.68 14.09 9.65
C PHE A 417 30.29 15.44 9.04
N ILE A 418 29.08 15.91 9.36
CA ILE A 418 28.54 17.19 8.88
C ILE A 418 29.48 18.34 9.26
N LYS A 419 29.97 18.35 10.51
CA LYS A 419 30.88 19.38 11.00
C LYS A 419 32.23 19.38 10.29
N ARG A 420 32.88 18.21 10.16
CA ARG A 420 34.22 18.09 9.55
C ARG A 420 34.22 18.25 8.04
N MET A 421 33.09 17.99 7.38
CA MET A 421 32.88 18.25 5.96
C MET A 421 32.38 19.69 5.69
N ASN A 422 32.20 20.51 6.72
CA ASN A 422 31.67 21.88 6.61
C ASN A 422 30.30 21.93 5.89
N LEU A 423 29.41 20.99 6.23
CA LEU A 423 28.09 20.82 5.63
C LEU A 423 26.99 21.40 6.52
N GLN A 424 27.25 22.38 7.38
CA GLN A 424 26.28 22.85 8.38
C GLN A 424 25.00 23.40 7.75
N VAL A 425 25.11 24.07 6.59
CA VAL A 425 23.95 24.58 5.85
C VAL A 425 23.18 23.42 5.20
N ASN A 426 23.90 22.49 4.58
CA ASN A 426 23.33 21.41 3.79
C ASN A 426 22.72 20.33 4.71
N GLY A 427 23.41 19.95 5.77
CA GLY A 427 22.96 19.03 6.80
C GLY A 427 22.10 19.67 7.89
N ALA A 428 21.65 20.92 7.72
CA ALA A 428 20.87 21.65 8.72
C ALA A 428 19.63 20.87 9.15
N GLU A 429 18.91 20.23 8.22
CA GLU A 429 17.70 19.45 8.54
C GLU A 429 17.97 18.35 9.58
N PHE A 430 19.08 17.62 9.44
CA PHE A 430 19.49 16.58 10.37
C PHE A 430 19.96 17.16 11.71
N LEU A 431 20.80 18.20 11.68
CA LEU A 431 21.28 18.85 12.90
C LEU A 431 20.12 19.41 13.72
N ILE A 432 19.13 20.06 13.07
CA ILE A 432 17.93 20.58 13.72
C ILE A 432 17.09 19.43 14.29
N ALA A 433 16.87 18.35 13.51
CA ALA A 433 16.08 17.20 13.96
C ALA A 433 16.73 16.49 15.17
N GLU A 434 18.05 16.33 15.16
CA GLU A 434 18.81 15.75 16.27
C GLU A 434 18.76 16.65 17.50
N ALA A 435 18.99 17.96 17.34
CA ALA A 435 18.85 18.92 18.43
C ALA A 435 17.43 18.92 19.04
N ILE A 436 16.37 18.82 18.21
CA ILE A 436 14.98 18.64 18.67
C ILE A 436 14.83 17.34 19.46
N LYS A 437 15.33 16.20 18.95
CA LYS A 437 15.27 14.89 19.64
C LYS A 437 15.97 14.94 21.00
N ALA A 438 17.10 15.64 21.07
CA ALA A 438 17.86 15.89 22.29
C ALA A 438 17.29 17.00 23.19
N LYS A 439 16.15 17.61 22.83
CA LYS A 439 15.52 18.76 23.53
C LYS A 439 16.43 19.99 23.67
N ARG A 440 17.39 20.16 22.77
CA ARG A 440 18.28 21.33 22.67
C ARG A 440 17.66 22.39 21.75
N PHE A 441 16.52 22.95 22.12
CA PHE A 441 15.72 23.80 21.22
C PHE A 441 16.39 25.12 20.83
N ASP A 442 17.19 25.73 21.71
CA ASP A 442 17.95 26.94 21.37
C ASP A 442 19.03 26.65 20.31
N GLU A 443 19.69 25.50 20.42
CA GLU A 443 20.63 25.04 19.41
C GLU A 443 19.91 24.74 18.09
N ALA A 444 18.78 24.02 18.14
CA ALA A 444 17.95 23.73 16.98
C ALA A 444 17.53 25.01 16.24
N LYS A 445 17.15 26.05 16.99
CA LYS A 445 16.82 27.38 16.45
C LYS A 445 18.03 28.04 15.79
N ASN A 446 19.20 28.01 16.43
CA ASN A 446 20.42 28.63 15.92
C ASN A 446 21.02 27.92 14.71
N LEU A 447 20.67 26.65 14.50
CA LEU A 447 21.08 25.85 13.34
C LEU A 447 20.28 26.16 12.07
N ILE A 448 19.17 26.89 12.16
CA ILE A 448 18.35 27.25 11.00
C ILE A 448 19.06 28.36 10.20
N PRO A 449 19.53 28.10 8.96
CA PRO A 449 20.20 29.12 8.16
C PRO A 449 19.23 30.18 7.64
N ILE A 450 19.76 31.36 7.31
CA ILE A 450 19.01 32.49 6.76
C ILE A 450 19.63 32.89 5.41
N PRO A 451 18.95 32.68 4.27
CA PRO A 451 17.70 31.91 4.07
C PRO A 451 17.93 30.38 4.09
N MET A 452 16.88 29.62 4.41
CA MET A 452 16.88 28.14 4.30
C MET A 452 16.02 27.70 3.12
N TRP A 453 16.65 27.10 2.10
CA TRP A 453 15.96 26.64 0.90
C TRP A 453 15.77 25.12 0.91
N ARG A 454 14.64 24.65 0.37
CA ARG A 454 14.37 23.23 0.15
C ARG A 454 13.84 23.01 -1.26
N SER A 455 14.43 22.05 -1.96
CA SER A 455 13.95 21.57 -3.26
C SER A 455 12.98 20.40 -3.04
N ILE A 456 11.81 20.46 -3.65
CA ILE A 456 10.86 19.35 -3.79
C ILE A 456 10.42 19.29 -5.26
N ASP A 457 9.70 18.24 -5.68
CA ASP A 457 9.25 18.09 -7.08
C ASP A 457 8.50 19.31 -7.64
N ALA A 458 7.89 20.11 -6.77
CA ALA A 458 7.17 21.34 -7.11
C ALA A 458 8.07 22.58 -7.30
N GLY A 459 9.37 22.52 -6.97
CA GLY A 459 10.32 23.64 -7.07
C GLY A 459 11.18 23.85 -5.82
N VAL A 460 11.88 24.99 -5.78
CA VAL A 460 12.72 25.43 -4.65
C VAL A 460 11.95 26.45 -3.81
N PHE A 461 11.82 26.19 -2.51
CA PHE A 461 11.03 27.02 -1.58
C PHE A 461 11.88 27.46 -0.39
N GLU A 462 11.65 28.68 0.09
CA GLU A 462 12.19 29.13 1.37
C GLU A 462 11.38 28.48 2.50
N VAL A 463 12.04 27.72 3.37
CA VAL A 463 11.41 26.91 4.43
C VAL A 463 11.87 27.29 5.84
N GLN A 464 12.50 28.46 6.00
CA GLN A 464 12.99 28.94 7.29
C GLN A 464 11.85 29.01 8.34
N ASP A 465 10.74 29.66 7.99
CA ASP A 465 9.58 29.81 8.87
C ASP A 465 8.98 28.46 9.26
N TRP A 466 9.00 27.50 8.33
CA TRP A 466 8.53 26.13 8.59
C TRP A 466 9.40 25.40 9.62
N TRP A 467 10.73 25.53 9.54
CA TRP A 467 11.62 24.93 10.53
C TRP A 467 11.55 25.61 11.89
N LEU A 468 11.47 26.95 11.92
CA LEU A 468 11.26 27.68 13.18
C LEU A 468 9.93 27.28 13.84
N ALA A 469 8.86 27.13 13.04
CA ALA A 469 7.58 26.60 13.49
C ALA A 469 7.74 25.20 14.10
N ARG A 470 8.42 24.30 13.40
CA ARG A 470 8.66 22.92 13.86
C ARG A 470 9.42 22.86 15.19
N VAL A 471 10.47 23.67 15.37
CA VAL A 471 11.22 23.76 16.63
C VAL A 471 10.31 24.26 17.76
N ALA A 472 9.54 25.32 17.53
CA ALA A 472 8.62 25.87 18.53
C ALA A 472 7.56 24.85 18.96
N ILE A 473 6.98 24.13 17.99
CA ILE A 473 5.97 23.09 18.25
C ILE A 473 6.58 21.93 19.05
N ALA A 474 7.80 21.51 18.71
CA ALA A 474 8.49 20.45 19.44
C ALA A 474 8.84 20.85 20.89
N ALA A 475 9.25 22.11 21.10
CA ALA A 475 9.45 22.69 22.43
C ALA A 475 8.15 22.65 23.24
N ALA A 476 7.04 23.11 22.67
CA ALA A 476 5.72 23.09 23.33
C ALA A 476 5.26 21.66 23.66
N LYS A 477 5.40 20.70 22.74
CA LYS A 477 5.09 19.29 22.99
C LYS A 477 5.96 18.66 24.09
N SER A 478 7.15 19.21 24.32
CA SER A 478 8.07 18.75 25.37
C SER A 478 7.85 19.44 26.71
N GLY A 479 6.90 20.38 26.81
CA GLY A 479 6.61 21.15 28.02
C GLY A 479 7.40 22.47 28.14
N GLU A 480 8.27 22.79 27.18
CA GLU A 480 9.09 24.01 27.16
C GLU A 480 8.29 25.20 26.61
N PHE A 481 7.20 25.56 27.30
CA PHE A 481 6.22 26.53 26.82
C PHE A 481 6.77 27.94 26.65
N THR A 482 7.71 28.38 27.52
CA THR A 482 8.32 29.71 27.43
C THR A 482 9.14 29.86 26.14
N GLN A 483 9.99 28.88 25.82
CA GLN A 483 10.79 28.88 24.59
C GLN A 483 9.89 28.82 23.35
N ALA A 484 8.86 27.97 23.37
CA ALA A 484 7.89 27.90 22.28
C ALA A 484 7.18 29.25 22.05
N LEU A 485 6.78 29.93 23.13
CA LEU A 485 6.11 31.23 23.07
C LEU A 485 7.03 32.32 22.49
N GLU A 486 8.28 32.38 22.92
CA GLU A 486 9.27 33.33 22.39
C GLU A 486 9.48 33.13 20.87
N MET A 487 9.60 31.88 20.43
CA MET A 487 9.73 31.54 19.00
C MET A 487 8.46 31.92 18.21
N ALA A 488 7.28 31.72 18.78
CA ALA A 488 6.00 32.10 18.17
C ALA A 488 5.88 33.62 18.00
N GLN A 489 6.25 34.38 19.03
CA GLN A 489 6.18 35.84 19.01
C GLN A 489 7.16 36.46 18.01
N ALA A 490 8.35 35.87 17.87
CA ALA A 490 9.32 36.25 16.84
C ALA A 490 8.75 36.07 15.41
N GLN A 491 7.80 35.14 15.24
CA GLN A 491 7.06 34.91 14.02
C GLN A 491 5.59 35.36 14.14
N SER A 492 5.35 36.50 14.79
CA SER A 492 3.99 37.01 15.04
C SER A 492 3.12 37.13 13.77
N LYS A 493 3.70 37.24 12.57
CA LYS A 493 2.93 37.29 11.31
C LYS A 493 2.55 35.91 10.75
N ASN A 494 3.12 34.83 11.27
CA ASN A 494 2.86 33.45 10.82
C ASN A 494 1.60 32.90 11.52
N ILE A 495 0.43 33.31 11.04
CA ILE A 495 -0.86 32.93 11.63
C ILE A 495 -1.06 31.41 11.76
N PRO A 496 -0.71 30.56 10.78
CA PRO A 496 -0.82 29.10 10.94
C PRO A 496 -0.02 28.56 12.12
N LEU A 497 1.22 29.04 12.30
CA LEU A 497 2.05 28.67 13.46
C LEU A 497 1.41 29.09 14.78
N LEU A 498 0.90 30.32 14.86
CA LEU A 498 0.26 30.83 16.08
C LEU A 498 -0.96 29.97 16.47
N VAL A 499 -1.77 29.55 15.48
CA VAL A 499 -2.92 28.67 15.70
C VAL A 499 -2.49 27.27 16.15
N GLU A 500 -1.52 26.66 15.48
CA GLU A 500 -1.02 25.32 15.84
C GLU A 500 -0.38 25.31 17.23
N LEU A 501 0.45 26.30 17.56
CA LEU A 501 1.04 26.42 18.89
C LEU A 501 0.00 26.69 19.96
N SER A 502 -1.01 27.52 19.69
CA SER A 502 -2.13 27.71 20.61
C SER A 502 -2.81 26.39 20.96
N GLN A 503 -3.02 25.52 19.97
CA GLN A 503 -3.58 24.19 20.17
C GLN A 503 -2.68 23.32 21.05
N VAL A 504 -1.38 23.26 20.73
CA VAL A 504 -0.42 22.44 21.48
C VAL A 504 -0.31 22.90 22.94
N LEU A 505 -0.23 24.21 23.18
CA LEU A 505 -0.19 24.79 24.54
C LEU A 505 -1.47 24.49 25.32
N THR A 506 -2.64 24.68 24.70
CA THR A 506 -3.94 24.41 25.33
C THR A 506 -4.10 22.94 25.68
N ALA A 507 -3.70 22.03 24.79
CA ALA A 507 -3.70 20.59 25.03
C ALA A 507 -2.69 20.19 26.13
N GLY A 508 -1.54 20.88 26.20
CA GLY A 508 -0.52 20.73 27.23
C GLY A 508 -0.88 21.34 28.60
N GLY A 509 -2.04 22.01 28.72
CA GLY A 509 -2.54 22.59 29.97
C GLY A 509 -2.25 24.08 30.17
N ASP A 510 -1.41 24.71 29.32
CA ASP A 510 -1.15 26.16 29.34
C ASP A 510 -2.19 26.91 28.50
N LYS A 511 -3.43 26.89 29.01
CA LYS A 511 -4.58 27.55 28.35
C LYS A 511 -4.38 29.05 28.19
N VAL A 512 -3.71 29.71 29.15
CA VAL A 512 -3.53 31.16 29.16
C VAL A 512 -2.64 31.60 28.00
N ASN A 513 -1.50 30.94 27.79
CA ASN A 513 -0.63 31.30 26.68
C ASN A 513 -1.18 30.80 25.34
N GLY A 514 -1.91 29.68 25.32
CA GLY A 514 -2.70 29.28 24.15
C GLY A 514 -3.68 30.37 23.70
N GLU A 515 -4.51 30.88 24.62
CA GLU A 515 -5.46 31.96 24.34
C GLU A 515 -4.79 33.24 23.87
N LYS A 516 -3.63 33.61 24.44
CA LYS A 516 -2.85 34.76 23.97
C LYS A 516 -2.37 34.60 22.53
N LEU A 517 -1.85 33.42 22.17
CA LEU A 517 -1.42 33.15 20.80
C LEU A 517 -2.59 33.17 19.83
N MET A 518 -3.74 32.64 20.23
CA MET A 518 -4.96 32.71 19.43
C MET A 518 -5.45 34.16 19.22
N ALA A 519 -5.42 34.97 20.27
CA ALA A 519 -5.76 36.39 20.18
C ALA A 519 -4.79 37.16 19.27
N LEU A 520 -3.49 36.83 19.34
CA LEU A 520 -2.47 37.39 18.45
C LEU A 520 -2.72 36.98 16.99
N ALA A 521 -3.02 35.70 16.73
CA ALA A 521 -3.36 35.19 15.40
C ALA A 521 -4.54 35.95 14.79
N LEU A 522 -5.60 36.18 15.58
CA LEU A 522 -6.76 36.96 15.16
C LEU A 522 -6.43 38.43 14.88
N ALA A 523 -5.62 39.05 15.74
CA ALA A 523 -5.20 40.43 15.56
C ALA A 523 -4.37 40.60 14.27
N GLU A 524 -3.48 39.67 13.96
CA GLU A 524 -2.64 39.71 12.76
C GLU A 524 -3.43 39.37 11.50
N ALA A 525 -4.32 38.37 11.55
CA ALA A 525 -5.25 38.09 10.45
C ALA A 525 -6.13 39.31 10.13
N SER A 526 -6.47 40.12 11.12
CA SER A 526 -7.27 41.34 10.95
C SER A 526 -6.51 42.51 10.30
N LYS A 527 -5.18 42.47 10.29
CA LYS A 527 -4.30 43.49 9.67
C LYS A 527 -4.00 43.22 8.20
N LEU A 528 -4.23 42.00 7.72
CA LEU A 528 -4.01 41.67 6.31
C LEU A 528 -4.96 42.49 5.42
N ASP A 529 -4.44 43.00 4.31
CA ASP A 529 -5.24 43.68 3.27
C ASP A 529 -6.34 42.73 2.75
N ASP A 530 -7.34 43.29 2.05
CA ASP A 530 -8.48 42.57 1.46
C ASP A 530 -8.07 41.67 0.27
N ASN A 531 -7.10 40.79 0.49
CA ASN A 531 -6.56 39.83 -0.45
C ASN A 531 -7.03 38.40 -0.05
N PRO A 532 -7.18 37.45 -1.01
CA PRO A 532 -7.28 36.00 -0.78
C PRO A 532 -6.71 35.45 0.54
N ASN A 533 -5.49 35.87 0.90
CA ASN A 533 -4.79 35.38 2.09
C ASN A 533 -5.55 35.64 3.40
N ARG A 534 -6.28 36.75 3.54
CA ARG A 534 -7.00 37.05 4.79
C ARG A 534 -8.19 36.11 5.03
N ILE A 535 -8.92 35.78 3.97
CA ILE A 535 -10.07 34.86 4.04
C ILE A 535 -9.60 33.48 4.49
N GLU A 536 -8.48 33.02 3.94
CA GLU A 536 -7.83 31.76 4.30
C GLU A 536 -7.37 31.73 5.76
N GLN A 537 -6.68 32.77 6.23
CA GLN A 537 -6.19 32.83 7.62
C GLN A 537 -7.34 32.89 8.63
N LEU A 538 -8.42 33.63 8.32
CA LEU A 538 -9.62 33.65 9.16
C LEU A 538 -10.33 32.29 9.20
N GLY A 539 -10.30 31.52 8.11
CA GLY A 539 -10.81 30.14 8.07
C GLY A 539 -10.08 29.21 9.04
N ILE A 540 -8.75 29.30 9.11
CA ILE A 540 -7.92 28.51 10.03
C ILE A 540 -8.30 28.82 11.50
N ILE A 541 -8.42 30.10 11.84
CA ILE A 541 -8.80 30.55 13.20
C ILE A 541 -10.24 30.12 13.53
N LEU A 542 -11.16 30.25 12.58
CA LEU A 542 -12.56 29.86 12.74
C LEU A 542 -12.71 28.38 13.07
N SER A 543 -12.02 27.51 12.32
CA SER A 543 -11.97 26.07 12.57
C SER A 543 -11.56 25.79 14.01
N ARG A 544 -10.54 26.50 14.49
CA ARG A 544 -10.02 26.30 15.83
C ARG A 544 -10.99 26.75 16.93
N PHE A 545 -11.61 27.92 16.78
CA PHE A 545 -12.61 28.36 17.76
C PHE A 545 -13.82 27.44 17.82
N GLN A 546 -14.18 26.80 16.70
CA GLN A 546 -15.22 25.79 16.68
C GLN A 546 -14.82 24.53 17.47
N GLU A 547 -13.60 24.01 17.28
CA GLU A 547 -13.08 22.88 18.06
C GLU A 547 -13.05 23.17 19.57
N GLU A 548 -12.75 24.42 19.95
CA GLU A 548 -12.74 24.87 21.35
C GLU A 548 -14.14 25.17 21.91
N GLY A 549 -15.20 25.06 21.11
CA GLY A 549 -16.57 25.37 21.52
C GLY A 549 -16.83 26.86 21.77
N LYS A 550 -15.96 27.76 21.29
CA LYS A 550 -16.04 29.22 21.48
C LYS A 550 -17.07 29.85 20.53
N THR A 551 -18.34 29.53 20.78
CA THR A 551 -19.47 29.87 19.90
C THR A 551 -19.57 31.37 19.58
N GLU A 552 -19.32 32.26 20.54
CA GLU A 552 -19.35 33.72 20.30
C GLU A 552 -18.25 34.18 19.34
N GLU A 553 -17.02 33.67 19.49
CA GLU A 553 -15.90 34.01 18.62
C GLU A 553 -16.08 33.43 17.21
N VAL A 554 -16.63 32.22 17.11
CA VAL A 554 -17.07 31.63 15.84
C VAL A 554 -18.05 32.56 15.13
N GLN A 555 -19.09 33.06 15.81
CA GLN A 555 -20.06 33.97 15.20
C GLN A 555 -19.44 35.30 14.75
N LYS A 556 -18.50 35.85 15.53
CA LYS A 556 -17.78 37.07 15.15
C LYS A 556 -16.97 36.88 13.87
N ILE A 557 -16.19 35.80 13.76
CA ILE A 557 -15.39 35.53 12.57
C ILE A 557 -16.27 35.19 11.37
N LEU A 558 -17.37 34.44 11.57
CA LEU A 558 -18.36 34.20 10.51
C LEU A 558 -18.89 35.50 9.94
N SER A 559 -19.37 36.42 10.79
CA SER A 559 -19.90 37.71 10.34
C SER A 559 -18.85 38.54 9.57
N ILE A 560 -17.57 38.46 9.98
CA ILE A 560 -16.47 39.11 9.25
C ILE A 560 -16.27 38.47 7.87
N LEU A 561 -16.27 37.13 7.79
CA LEU A 561 -16.11 36.40 6.53
C LEU A 561 -17.30 36.65 5.59
N GLU A 562 -18.53 36.64 6.10
CA GLU A 562 -19.76 36.92 5.35
C GLU A 562 -19.71 38.29 4.71
N LYS A 563 -19.56 39.34 5.53
CA LYS A 563 -19.50 40.72 5.05
C LYS A 563 -18.41 40.92 4.00
N ARG A 564 -17.29 40.22 4.12
CA ARG A 564 -16.18 40.28 3.14
C ARG A 564 -16.53 39.60 1.84
N LEU A 565 -17.04 38.37 1.90
CA LEU A 565 -17.45 37.64 0.71
C LEU A 565 -18.58 38.38 -0.03
N GLU A 566 -19.48 39.06 0.68
CA GLU A 566 -20.51 39.93 0.08
C GLU A 566 -19.92 41.11 -0.70
N THR A 567 -18.81 41.71 -0.25
CA THR A 567 -18.17 42.85 -0.95
C THR A 567 -17.52 42.46 -2.28
N ILE A 568 -17.30 41.16 -2.53
CA ILE A 568 -16.77 40.67 -3.81
C ILE A 568 -17.90 40.74 -4.84
N ALA A 569 -17.87 41.73 -5.72
CA ALA A 569 -18.91 41.96 -6.73
C ALA A 569 -18.96 40.86 -7.80
N ASN A 570 -17.81 40.25 -8.13
CA ASN A 570 -17.74 39.17 -9.10
C ASN A 570 -18.20 37.84 -8.48
N LEU A 571 -19.28 37.28 -9.01
CA LEU A 571 -19.87 36.02 -8.52
C LEU A 571 -18.88 34.84 -8.60
N GLN A 572 -18.08 34.75 -9.67
CA GLN A 572 -17.11 33.66 -9.85
C GLN A 572 -15.98 33.76 -8.83
N GLU A 573 -15.44 34.96 -8.62
CA GLU A 573 -14.41 35.21 -7.61
C GLU A 573 -14.94 34.92 -6.19
N ARG A 574 -16.19 35.32 -5.90
CA ARG A 574 -16.85 35.03 -4.62
C ARG A 574 -16.97 33.52 -4.37
N ARG A 575 -17.32 32.74 -5.39
CA ARG A 575 -17.39 31.27 -5.32
C ARG A 575 -16.02 30.65 -5.04
N GLU A 576 -14.98 31.09 -5.74
CA GLU A 576 -13.61 30.60 -5.54
C GLU A 576 -13.13 30.90 -4.12
N LYS A 577 -13.44 32.08 -3.58
CA LYS A 577 -13.11 32.42 -2.19
C LYS A 577 -13.89 31.62 -1.17
N LEU A 578 -15.18 31.38 -1.39
CA LEU A 578 -15.97 30.49 -0.53
C LEU A 578 -15.42 29.05 -0.55
N LEU A 579 -14.98 28.55 -1.72
CA LEU A 579 -14.32 27.24 -1.82
C LEU A 579 -12.99 27.20 -1.05
N GLN A 580 -12.18 28.26 -1.11
CA GLN A 580 -10.94 28.36 -0.32
C GLN A 580 -11.23 28.31 1.19
N VAL A 581 -12.33 28.92 1.65
CA VAL A 581 -12.77 28.79 3.05
C VAL A 581 -13.08 27.32 3.38
N TYR A 582 -13.85 26.63 2.55
CA TYR A 582 -14.18 25.21 2.74
C TYR A 582 -12.93 24.32 2.85
N GLN A 583 -11.96 24.51 1.96
CA GLN A 583 -10.69 23.77 1.96
C GLN A 583 -9.90 23.97 3.26
N ARG A 584 -10.07 25.11 3.94
CA ARG A 584 -9.34 25.46 5.16
C ARG A 584 -10.06 25.08 6.45
N ILE A 585 -11.38 25.21 6.50
CA ILE A 585 -12.18 24.76 7.66
C ILE A 585 -12.37 23.24 7.67
N GLY A 586 -12.21 22.58 6.52
CA GLY A 586 -12.33 21.13 6.39
C GLY A 586 -13.77 20.62 6.50
N GLN A 587 -13.95 19.32 6.22
CA GLN A 587 -15.26 18.66 6.23
C GLN A 587 -15.94 18.74 7.62
N VAL A 588 -15.18 18.69 8.72
CA VAL A 588 -15.69 18.70 10.10
C VAL A 588 -16.55 19.94 10.40
N ASN A 589 -16.34 21.03 9.67
CA ASN A 589 -17.02 22.30 9.86
C ASN A 589 -18.05 22.59 8.74
N LEU A 590 -18.65 21.54 8.17
CA LEU A 590 -19.63 21.65 7.10
C LEU A 590 -20.82 22.57 7.42
N ASP A 591 -21.30 22.61 8.67
CA ASP A 591 -22.42 23.49 9.06
C ASP A 591 -22.06 24.98 8.95
N ILE A 592 -20.79 25.33 9.20
CA ILE A 592 -20.29 26.68 8.97
C ILE A 592 -20.30 27.00 7.48
N TYR A 593 -19.81 26.08 6.66
CA TYR A 593 -19.78 26.27 5.21
C TYR A 593 -21.18 26.49 4.64
N ILE A 594 -22.16 25.69 5.10
CA ILE A 594 -23.55 25.80 4.68
C ILE A 594 -24.13 27.16 5.07
N LYS A 595 -23.93 27.62 6.31
CA LYS A 595 -24.40 28.93 6.76
C LYS A 595 -23.79 30.07 5.93
N LEU A 596 -22.50 30.01 5.66
CA LEU A 596 -21.82 30.98 4.79
C LEU A 596 -22.42 30.98 3.39
N ALA A 597 -22.63 29.80 2.80
CA ALA A 597 -23.23 29.67 1.48
C ALA A 597 -24.70 30.14 1.44
N GLU A 598 -25.49 29.90 2.49
CA GLU A 598 -26.86 30.38 2.64
C GLU A 598 -26.90 31.92 2.73
N ASN A 599 -26.06 32.51 3.60
CA ASN A 599 -26.00 33.96 3.79
C ASN A 599 -25.51 34.69 2.54
N LEU A 600 -24.66 34.06 1.72
CA LEU A 600 -24.18 34.61 0.46
C LEU A 600 -25.09 34.33 -0.75
N GLU A 601 -26.22 33.66 -0.55
CA GLU A 601 -27.15 33.21 -1.59
C GLU A 601 -26.48 32.28 -2.63
N LEU A 602 -25.39 31.60 -2.26
CA LEU A 602 -24.63 30.67 -3.11
C LEU A 602 -25.05 29.21 -2.90
N ILE A 603 -26.00 28.94 -1.99
CA ILE A 603 -26.38 27.58 -1.58
C ILE A 603 -27.07 26.78 -2.69
N GLU A 604 -27.59 27.45 -3.71
CA GLU A 604 -28.21 26.84 -4.89
C GLU A 604 -27.23 26.68 -6.07
N GLU A 605 -25.96 27.08 -5.90
CA GLU A 605 -24.95 26.94 -6.94
C GLU A 605 -24.52 25.48 -7.11
N PRO A 606 -24.45 24.94 -8.35
CA PRO A 606 -24.17 23.53 -8.58
C PRO A 606 -22.88 23.02 -7.94
N ASN A 607 -21.79 23.78 -8.00
CA ASN A 607 -20.51 23.39 -7.40
C ASN A 607 -20.57 23.36 -5.87
N VAL A 608 -21.30 24.29 -5.25
CA VAL A 608 -21.49 24.34 -3.79
C VAL A 608 -22.35 23.15 -3.35
N ALA A 609 -23.42 22.85 -4.09
CA ALA A 609 -24.28 21.70 -3.83
C ALA A 609 -23.51 20.37 -3.94
N ILE A 610 -22.64 20.21 -4.94
CA ILE A 610 -21.79 19.01 -5.09
C ILE A 610 -20.85 18.84 -3.90
N LEU A 611 -20.16 19.91 -3.48
CA LEU A 611 -19.23 19.85 -2.35
C LEU A 611 -19.93 19.51 -1.03
N ILE A 612 -21.09 20.11 -0.77
CA ILE A 612 -21.89 19.80 0.43
C ILE A 612 -22.40 18.36 0.37
N THR A 613 -22.80 17.88 -0.80
CA THR A 613 -23.22 16.49 -1.00
C THR A 613 -22.07 15.53 -0.67
N GLU A 614 -20.87 15.78 -1.20
CA GLU A 614 -19.69 14.97 -0.93
C GLU A 614 -19.28 15.00 0.55
N ALA A 615 -19.18 16.19 1.13
CA ALA A 615 -18.82 16.37 2.54
C ALA A 615 -19.80 15.66 3.47
N SER A 616 -21.10 15.89 3.27
CA SER A 616 -22.15 15.28 4.09
C SER A 616 -22.18 13.76 3.96
N PHE A 617 -21.94 13.22 2.75
CA PHE A 617 -21.85 11.78 2.51
C PHE A 617 -20.66 11.17 3.27
N ASN A 618 -19.48 11.79 3.19
CA ASN A 618 -18.27 11.34 3.90
C ASN A 618 -18.42 11.42 5.43
N MET A 619 -19.19 12.39 5.93
CA MET A 619 -19.54 12.52 7.34
C MET A 619 -20.74 11.66 7.77
N GLU A 620 -21.29 10.84 6.87
CA GLU A 620 -22.44 9.97 7.13
C GLU A 620 -23.75 10.72 7.49
N ARG A 621 -23.84 12.02 7.14
CA ARG A 621 -25.03 12.89 7.29
C ARG A 621 -25.96 12.78 6.08
N PHE A 622 -26.54 11.59 5.91
CA PHE A 622 -27.29 11.21 4.71
C PHE A 622 -28.58 12.02 4.47
N ASP A 623 -29.18 12.57 5.52
CA ASP A 623 -30.30 13.52 5.43
C ASP A 623 -29.89 14.80 4.70
N LEU A 624 -28.70 15.31 5.03
CA LEU A 624 -28.12 16.48 4.41
C LEU A 624 -27.68 16.18 2.98
N THR A 625 -27.07 15.02 2.75
CA THR A 625 -26.73 14.54 1.40
C THR A 625 -27.96 14.52 0.50
N GLU A 626 -29.07 13.93 0.97
CA GLU A 626 -30.32 13.85 0.22
C GLU A 626 -30.88 15.24 -0.13
N LYS A 627 -30.83 16.18 0.82
CA LYS A 627 -31.29 17.57 0.64
C LYS A 627 -30.52 18.30 -0.47
N PHE A 628 -29.21 18.05 -0.59
CA PHE A 628 -28.35 18.78 -1.53
C PHE A 628 -28.25 18.12 -2.91
N ILE A 629 -28.46 16.81 -3.01
CA ILE A 629 -28.56 16.11 -4.30
C ILE A 629 -29.64 16.74 -5.20
N THR A 630 -30.78 17.15 -4.65
CA THR A 630 -31.87 17.77 -5.45
C THR A 630 -31.48 19.11 -6.05
N ARG A 631 -30.42 19.75 -5.56
CA ARG A 631 -29.92 21.05 -6.02
C ARG A 631 -28.83 20.92 -7.10
N ILE A 632 -28.36 19.69 -7.37
CA ILE A 632 -27.41 19.43 -8.45
C ILE A 632 -28.15 19.53 -9.78
N SER A 633 -27.79 20.53 -10.59
CA SER A 633 -28.45 20.79 -11.88
C SER A 633 -28.07 19.81 -12.99
N ASN A 634 -26.89 19.18 -12.89
CA ASN A 634 -26.43 18.20 -13.87
C ASN A 634 -27.05 16.82 -13.57
N PRO A 635 -27.89 16.27 -14.46
CA PRO A 635 -28.56 14.99 -14.25
C PRO A 635 -27.58 13.82 -14.02
N LEU A 636 -26.41 13.83 -14.67
CA LEU A 636 -25.39 12.80 -14.49
C LEU A 636 -24.91 12.75 -13.05
N PHE A 637 -24.45 13.89 -12.51
CA PHE A 637 -23.96 13.96 -11.14
C PHE A 637 -25.07 13.69 -10.13
N GLN A 638 -26.29 14.12 -10.42
CA GLN A 638 -27.44 13.84 -9.56
C GLN A 638 -27.73 12.33 -9.48
N VAL A 639 -27.73 11.61 -10.60
CA VAL A 639 -27.91 10.15 -10.63
C VAL A 639 -26.77 9.45 -9.92
N GLU A 640 -25.51 9.84 -10.15
CA GLU A 640 -24.35 9.22 -9.48
C GLU A 640 -24.41 9.36 -7.96
N TRP A 641 -24.74 10.55 -7.45
CA TRP A 641 -24.88 10.76 -6.01
C TRP A 641 -26.09 10.04 -5.41
N LEU A 642 -27.23 9.99 -6.12
CA LEU A 642 -28.38 9.18 -5.68
C LEU A 642 -28.00 7.70 -5.60
N VAL A 643 -27.29 7.17 -6.59
CA VAL A 643 -26.86 5.77 -6.57
C VAL A 643 -25.93 5.50 -5.39
N LYS A 644 -24.92 6.35 -5.15
CA LYS A 644 -24.03 6.24 -3.97
C LYS A 644 -24.81 6.29 -2.65
N LEU A 645 -25.75 7.21 -2.53
CA LEU A 645 -26.61 7.34 -1.33
C LEU A 645 -27.51 6.12 -1.14
N GLY A 646 -28.07 5.59 -2.22
CA GLY A 646 -28.87 4.37 -2.20
C GLY A 646 -28.04 3.15 -1.76
N GLU A 647 -26.80 3.02 -2.24
CA GLU A 647 -25.88 1.96 -1.81
C GLU A 647 -25.49 2.09 -0.33
N ALA A 648 -25.32 3.32 0.16
CA ALA A 648 -25.05 3.57 1.58
C ALA A 648 -26.24 3.16 2.47
N TYR A 649 -27.47 3.49 2.07
CA TYR A 649 -28.67 3.03 2.78
C TYR A 649 -28.85 1.51 2.68
N LEU A 650 -28.57 0.92 1.51
CA LEU A 650 -28.62 -0.53 1.32
C LEU A 650 -27.63 -1.25 2.24
N SER A 651 -26.42 -0.71 2.38
CA SER A 651 -25.37 -1.25 3.26
C SER A 651 -25.71 -1.11 4.76
N ARG A 652 -26.63 -0.21 5.11
CA ARG A 652 -27.20 -0.06 6.46
C ARG A 652 -28.49 -0.84 6.67
N GLU A 653 -28.89 -1.66 5.70
CA GLU A 653 -30.15 -2.43 5.70
C GLU A 653 -31.42 -1.55 5.75
N ASP A 654 -31.32 -0.24 5.48
CA ASP A 654 -32.49 0.64 5.33
C ASP A 654 -33.06 0.48 3.91
N LEU A 655 -33.69 -0.68 3.69
CA LEU A 655 -34.19 -1.09 2.37
C LEU A 655 -35.24 -0.11 1.83
N VAL A 656 -36.06 0.48 2.72
CA VAL A 656 -37.12 1.42 2.32
C VAL A 656 -36.51 2.68 1.72
N LYS A 657 -35.52 3.27 2.38
CA LYS A 657 -34.83 4.45 1.85
C LYS A 657 -33.98 4.11 0.63
N ALA A 658 -33.25 3.00 0.67
CA ALA A 658 -32.46 2.56 -0.48
C ALA A 658 -33.31 2.46 -1.75
N ILE A 659 -34.47 1.78 -1.67
CA ILE A 659 -35.43 1.67 -2.78
C ILE A 659 -35.91 3.06 -3.24
N ALA A 660 -36.33 3.91 -2.32
CA ALA A 660 -36.85 5.24 -2.67
C ALA A 660 -35.78 6.10 -3.38
N ILE A 661 -34.53 6.04 -2.93
CA ILE A 661 -33.41 6.75 -3.53
C ILE A 661 -33.05 6.18 -4.91
N PHE A 662 -33.01 4.85 -5.08
CA PHE A 662 -32.79 4.24 -6.39
C PHE A 662 -33.91 4.57 -7.38
N ASP A 663 -35.17 4.57 -6.94
CA ASP A 663 -36.32 4.93 -7.80
C ASP A 663 -36.23 6.39 -8.28
N ARG A 664 -35.71 7.30 -7.44
CA ARG A 664 -35.40 8.67 -7.87
C ARG A 664 -34.27 8.71 -8.89
N ALA A 665 -33.20 7.93 -8.69
CA ALA A 665 -32.10 7.84 -9.65
C ALA A 665 -32.59 7.33 -11.02
N LEU A 666 -33.44 6.28 -11.00
CA LEU A 666 -34.02 5.68 -12.19
C LEU A 666 -34.94 6.66 -12.95
N ALA A 667 -35.69 7.49 -12.25
CA ALA A 667 -36.53 8.51 -12.89
C ALA A 667 -35.72 9.57 -13.67
N ILE A 668 -34.50 9.87 -13.21
CA ILE A 668 -33.63 10.88 -13.83
C ILE A 668 -32.74 10.26 -14.93
N ALA A 669 -32.35 8.99 -14.77
CA ALA A 669 -31.45 8.26 -15.67
C ALA A 669 -31.73 8.45 -17.18
N PRO A 670 -32.99 8.42 -17.68
CA PRO A 670 -33.28 8.63 -19.10
C PRO A 670 -32.94 10.03 -19.64
N THR A 671 -32.73 11.02 -18.76
CA THR A 671 -32.38 12.40 -19.14
C THR A 671 -30.87 12.65 -19.17
N VAL A 672 -30.06 11.66 -18.78
CA VAL A 672 -28.60 11.73 -18.80
C VAL A 672 -28.11 11.47 -20.23
N THR A 673 -27.39 12.43 -20.81
CA THR A 673 -26.74 12.30 -22.13
C THR A 673 -25.22 12.19 -21.96
N THR A 674 -24.60 11.13 -22.49
CA THR A 674 -23.14 10.95 -22.40
C THR A 674 -22.39 11.41 -23.65
N ASP A 675 -22.19 12.72 -23.78
CA ASP A 675 -21.36 13.28 -24.87
C ASP A 675 -19.85 13.20 -24.57
N SER A 676 -19.45 12.83 -23.35
CA SER A 676 -18.07 12.95 -22.86
C SER A 676 -17.16 11.73 -23.08
N GLY A 677 -17.65 10.65 -23.69
CA GLY A 677 -16.88 9.41 -23.92
C GLY A 677 -16.48 8.64 -22.65
N LEU A 678 -16.80 9.16 -21.46
CA LEU A 678 -16.66 8.47 -20.18
C LEU A 678 -17.92 7.67 -19.91
N LEU A 679 -17.77 6.38 -19.61
CA LEU A 679 -18.88 5.51 -19.21
C LEU A 679 -19.31 5.87 -17.78
N PRO A 680 -20.54 6.37 -17.54
CA PRO A 680 -21.03 6.64 -16.20
C PRO A 680 -21.04 5.39 -15.33
N ASN A 681 -20.56 5.51 -14.09
CA ASN A 681 -20.50 4.38 -13.16
C ASN A 681 -21.89 3.81 -12.84
N TRP A 682 -22.94 4.66 -12.88
CA TRP A 682 -24.31 4.26 -12.55
C TRP A 682 -24.90 3.21 -13.51
N TRP A 683 -24.40 3.11 -14.75
CA TRP A 683 -24.83 2.11 -15.74
C TRP A 683 -24.67 0.67 -15.25
N ASN A 684 -23.66 0.42 -14.43
CA ASN A 684 -23.44 -0.89 -13.80
C ASN A 684 -24.14 -0.98 -12.45
N THR A 685 -24.06 0.09 -11.66
CA THR A 685 -24.43 0.06 -10.25
C THR A 685 -25.93 0.03 -10.03
N LEU A 686 -26.70 0.84 -10.76
CA LEU A 686 -28.15 0.96 -10.55
C LEU A 686 -28.92 -0.33 -10.90
N PRO A 687 -28.71 -0.98 -12.07
CA PRO A 687 -29.33 -2.28 -12.35
C PRO A 687 -28.94 -3.35 -11.32
N HIS A 688 -27.69 -3.38 -10.90
CA HIS A 688 -27.19 -4.35 -9.93
C HIS A 688 -27.77 -4.13 -8.53
N ALA A 689 -27.94 -2.88 -8.11
CA ALA A 689 -28.58 -2.55 -6.83
C ALA A 689 -30.03 -3.05 -6.77
N TYR A 690 -30.81 -2.90 -7.85
CA TYR A 690 -32.14 -3.46 -7.93
C TYR A 690 -32.17 -4.99 -7.90
N LEU A 691 -31.18 -5.66 -8.51
CA LEU A 691 -31.04 -7.11 -8.37
C LEU A 691 -30.77 -7.53 -6.92
N LYS A 692 -29.91 -6.82 -6.18
CA LYS A 692 -29.68 -7.07 -4.74
C LYS A 692 -30.97 -6.93 -3.92
N LEU A 693 -31.86 -6.05 -4.35
CA LEU A 693 -33.19 -5.83 -3.75
C LEU A 693 -34.27 -6.80 -4.26
N ASN A 694 -33.91 -7.78 -5.10
CA ASN A 694 -34.82 -8.72 -5.76
C ASN A 694 -35.92 -8.05 -6.61
N ARG A 695 -35.61 -6.88 -7.22
CA ARG A 695 -36.50 -6.10 -8.10
C ARG A 695 -36.05 -6.23 -9.55
N ARG A 696 -36.28 -7.41 -10.13
CA ARG A 696 -35.81 -7.74 -11.49
C ARG A 696 -36.41 -6.86 -12.58
N ASP A 697 -37.67 -6.47 -12.41
CA ASP A 697 -38.39 -5.52 -13.26
C ASP A 697 -37.67 -4.16 -13.31
N ARG A 698 -37.32 -3.62 -12.13
CA ARG A 698 -36.60 -2.34 -12.02
C ARG A 698 -35.15 -2.44 -12.50
N ALA A 699 -34.48 -3.56 -12.25
CA ALA A 699 -33.14 -3.79 -12.78
C ALA A 699 -33.14 -3.76 -14.32
N TRP A 700 -34.13 -4.38 -14.93
CA TRP A 700 -34.32 -4.36 -16.38
C TRP A 700 -34.62 -2.96 -16.92
N GLU A 701 -35.52 -2.23 -16.26
CA GLU A 701 -35.83 -0.82 -16.58
C GLU A 701 -34.59 0.08 -16.48
N ALA A 702 -33.79 -0.08 -15.42
CA ALA A 702 -32.54 0.66 -15.25
C ALA A 702 -31.52 0.36 -16.35
N ALA A 703 -31.41 -0.90 -16.79
CA ALA A 703 -30.55 -1.26 -17.92
C ALA A 703 -31.06 -0.65 -19.23
N GLN A 704 -32.38 -0.60 -19.44
CA GLN A 704 -32.98 0.03 -20.63
C GLN A 704 -32.78 1.55 -20.68
N ALA A 705 -32.67 2.21 -19.52
CA ALA A 705 -32.43 3.65 -19.40
C ALA A 705 -31.02 4.10 -19.84
N ILE A 706 -30.10 3.16 -20.08
CA ILE A 706 -28.75 3.45 -20.58
C ILE A 706 -28.84 3.94 -22.03
N ASP A 707 -28.46 5.17 -22.32
CA ASP A 707 -28.53 5.79 -23.66
C ASP A 707 -27.59 5.10 -24.67
N ASN A 708 -26.43 4.61 -24.24
CA ASN A 708 -25.47 3.87 -25.06
C ASN A 708 -25.98 2.46 -25.40
N GLN A 709 -26.15 2.18 -26.70
CA GLN A 709 -26.69 0.90 -27.18
C GLN A 709 -25.83 -0.31 -26.80
N GLU A 710 -24.51 -0.24 -26.96
CA GLU A 710 -23.61 -1.35 -26.67
C GLU A 710 -23.65 -1.72 -25.19
N GLN A 711 -23.61 -0.71 -24.31
CA GLN A 711 -23.70 -0.91 -22.87
C GLN A 711 -25.09 -1.38 -22.43
N ARG A 712 -26.16 -0.85 -23.03
CA ARG A 712 -27.53 -1.33 -22.81
C ARG A 712 -27.65 -2.81 -23.14
N GLU A 713 -27.21 -3.23 -24.33
CA GLU A 713 -27.25 -4.63 -24.75
C GLU A 713 -26.41 -5.52 -23.84
N TYR A 714 -25.22 -5.06 -23.43
CA TYR A 714 -24.37 -5.76 -22.48
C TYR A 714 -25.07 -5.96 -21.12
N GLN A 715 -25.65 -4.91 -20.52
CA GLN A 715 -26.37 -5.04 -19.25
C GLN A 715 -27.61 -5.93 -19.38
N LEU A 716 -28.39 -5.80 -20.45
CA LEU A 716 -29.56 -6.65 -20.67
C LEU A 716 -29.20 -8.13 -20.80
N ARG A 717 -28.10 -8.45 -21.52
CA ARG A 717 -27.58 -9.82 -21.58
C ARG A 717 -27.08 -10.31 -20.23
N ARG A 718 -26.44 -9.44 -19.45
CA ARG A 718 -25.96 -9.74 -18.09
C ARG A 718 -27.10 -10.01 -17.11
N LEU A 719 -28.20 -9.26 -17.21
CA LEU A 719 -29.42 -9.46 -16.39
C LEU A 719 -30.16 -10.76 -16.75
N ALA A 720 -29.94 -11.32 -17.94
CA ALA A 720 -30.59 -12.54 -18.39
C ALA A 720 -29.93 -13.84 -17.89
N CYS A 721 -28.80 -13.77 -17.17
CA CYS A 721 -27.93 -14.91 -16.84
C CYS A 721 -28.33 -15.79 -15.63
#